data_AF-A0A829QM58-F1
#
_entry.id   AF-A0A829QM58-F1
#
_cell.length_a   1.000
_cell.length_b   1.000
_cell.length_c   1.000
_cell.angle_alpha   90.00
_cell.angle_beta   90.00
_cell.angle_gamma   90.00
#
_symmetry.space_group_name_H-M   'P 1'
#
loop_
_entity.id
_entity.type
_entity.pdbx_description
1 polymer ?
#
loop_
_entity_poly.entity_id
_entity_poly.type
_entity_poly.pdbx_seq_one_letter_code
_entity_poly.pdbx_strand_id
1 'polypeptide(L)'
;MNRTNVFRTLGVIVVVLLLGWSFFYFSDDTRGYKPVDTTVAIKQIDTDNVKSARIDDREQQLRLDLKAANGDTEGKDKVITKYPTGYGVPLLEKLNGKGAAVNTTVNQGSILGSLLLYLLPVILLVVLFFAFSRMQSGGRGMGFGFGKSRAKQLSKDMPKTTFADVAGVDEAVEELYEIKDFLQNPSRYQALGAKIPRGVLLYGPPGTGKTLLARAVAGEAGVPFFTISGSDFVEMFVGVGASRVRDLFEQAKQNSPCIIFVDEIDAVGRQRGAGLGGGHDEREQTLNQLLVEMDGFGDRQGVILIAATNRPDILDPALLRPGRFDRQIPVSSPDLAGRKAVLKVHSAGKPFGPDVDFDGLAKRTVGMSGADLANVINEAALLTARENGTVITAAALEESVDRVVGGPRRKGRIISEHEKKITAYHEAGHTLAAWAMPDIERVYKVTILARGRTGGHAIAVPEDDKGLATRSEMIAQLVFAMGGRAAEELVFREPTTGAVSDIEQATKKARAMVTEFGMSAKLGAVRYGTEHGDPFLGRTMGTQADYSHEVAREIDEEVRNLIEAAHTEAWAILTEYRDVLDTLAGALLEKETVVRKELEEIFSGVQRRPRLTMFDDFGGRIPSDKPPIKTPGELAIERGEPWPPPVPEPAFKKAIAEQAAAAAPANGVPPAPAGPHGHLPNGQGGQPVPPGVNYGAPAGWHAPGWPPPGQAPHPQPGYQPYPPQPYPYPVPTPHQQPGPAPDEGSESKG
;
A
#
# COMPACT_ATOMS: atom_id res chain seq x y z
N MET A 1 25.01 -37.12 18.16
CA MET A 1 26.36 -36.62 17.79
C MET A 1 27.35 -37.01 18.88
N ASN A 2 28.36 -37.81 18.55
CA ASN A 2 29.42 -38.19 19.51
C ASN A 2 30.20 -36.93 19.93
N ARG A 3 30.06 -36.50 21.19
CA ARG A 3 30.73 -35.31 21.74
C ARG A 3 32.25 -35.38 21.55
N THR A 4 32.83 -36.57 21.65
CA THR A 4 34.24 -36.85 21.40
C THR A 4 34.72 -36.49 19.99
N ASN A 5 33.89 -36.68 18.96
CA ASN A 5 34.26 -36.31 17.59
C ASN A 5 34.20 -34.80 17.39
N VAL A 6 33.23 -34.11 18.01
CA VAL A 6 33.09 -32.65 17.90
C VAL A 6 34.26 -31.93 18.57
N PHE A 7 34.66 -32.34 19.77
CA PHE A 7 35.81 -31.75 20.45
C PHE A 7 37.13 -31.98 19.71
N ARG A 8 37.29 -33.13 19.06
CA ARG A 8 38.49 -33.44 18.27
C ARG A 8 38.56 -32.58 17.00
N THR A 9 37.45 -32.36 16.31
CA THR A 9 37.39 -31.47 15.14
C THR A 9 37.63 -30.01 15.51
N LEU A 10 37.04 -29.53 16.61
CA LEU A 10 37.30 -28.18 17.14
C LEU A 10 38.77 -27.99 17.55
N GLY A 11 39.38 -28.98 18.19
CA GLY A 11 40.80 -28.94 18.54
C GLY A 11 41.71 -28.80 17.32
N VAL A 12 41.42 -29.51 16.23
CA VAL A 12 42.18 -29.39 14.96
C VAL A 12 42.03 -28.00 14.36
N ILE A 13 40.82 -27.43 14.36
CA ILE A 13 40.57 -26.07 13.83
C ILE A 13 41.36 -25.04 14.63
N VAL A 14 41.35 -25.12 15.96
CA VAL A 14 42.11 -24.21 16.83
C VAL A 14 43.61 -24.30 16.57
N VAL A 15 44.16 -25.50 16.41
CA VAL A 15 45.60 -25.69 16.09
C VAL A 15 45.94 -25.08 14.73
N VAL A 16 45.11 -25.28 13.70
CA VAL A 16 45.33 -24.69 12.37
C VAL A 16 45.26 -23.17 12.40
N LEU A 17 44.31 -22.60 13.16
CA LEU A 17 44.21 -21.15 13.34
C LEU A 17 45.41 -20.59 14.10
N LEU A 18 45.91 -21.27 15.13
CA LEU A 18 47.10 -20.87 15.87
C LEU A 18 48.37 -20.96 15.01
N LEU A 19 48.50 -21.98 14.17
CA LEU A 19 49.61 -22.09 13.21
C LEU A 19 49.56 -21.01 12.14
N GLY A 20 48.37 -20.72 11.60
CA GLY A 20 48.15 -19.62 10.67
C GLY A 20 48.49 -18.27 11.31
N TRP A 21 47.99 -18.02 12.52
CA TRP A 21 48.30 -16.82 13.29
C TRP A 21 49.80 -16.70 13.59
N SER A 22 50.46 -17.80 13.98
CA SER A 22 51.91 -17.83 14.20
C SER A 22 52.67 -17.49 12.91
N PHE A 23 52.27 -18.05 11.76
CA PHE A 23 52.91 -17.75 10.48
C PHE A 23 52.77 -16.28 10.09
N PHE A 24 51.57 -15.69 10.18
CA PHE A 24 51.36 -14.25 10.00
C PHE A 24 52.11 -13.42 11.04
N TYR A 25 52.24 -13.93 12.27
CA TYR A 25 52.96 -13.23 13.33
C TYR A 25 54.47 -13.17 13.06
N PHE A 26 55.09 -14.23 12.54
CA PHE A 26 56.53 -14.27 12.30
C PHE A 26 56.95 -13.76 10.90
N SER A 27 56.01 -13.58 9.96
CA SER A 27 56.30 -13.15 8.57
C SER A 27 56.24 -11.64 8.35
N ASP A 28 55.78 -10.86 9.32
CA ASP A 28 55.60 -9.41 9.18
C ASP A 28 56.88 -8.63 9.57
N ASP A 29 57.64 -8.26 8.55
CA ASP A 29 58.90 -7.50 8.65
C ASP A 29 58.70 -5.98 8.86
N THR A 30 57.45 -5.50 8.91
CA THR A 30 57.15 -4.06 9.07
C THR A 30 57.00 -3.61 10.53
N ARG A 31 56.97 -4.55 11.48
CA ARG A 31 56.64 -4.32 12.90
C ARG A 31 57.59 -3.38 13.65
N GLY A 32 58.82 -3.23 13.17
CA GLY A 32 59.81 -2.32 13.76
C GLY A 32 59.63 -0.85 13.36
N TYR A 33 58.74 -0.54 12.41
CA TYR A 33 58.55 0.80 11.86
C TYR A 33 57.23 1.41 12.33
N LYS A 34 57.26 2.69 12.70
CA LYS A 34 56.05 3.46 13.02
C LYS A 34 55.41 3.99 11.73
N PRO A 35 54.12 3.70 11.46
CA PRO A 35 53.42 4.32 10.34
C PRO A 35 53.27 5.82 10.58
N VAL A 36 53.70 6.63 9.62
CA VAL A 36 53.56 8.09 9.62
C VAL A 36 52.96 8.54 8.29
N ASP A 37 52.33 9.71 8.29
CA ASP A 37 51.79 10.30 7.06
C ASP A 37 52.92 10.66 6.08
N THR A 38 52.63 10.56 4.79
CA THR A 38 53.58 10.86 3.72
C THR A 38 54.14 12.27 3.83
N THR A 39 53.33 13.24 4.27
CA THR A 39 53.75 14.63 4.50
C THR A 39 54.80 14.73 5.61
N VAL A 40 54.64 13.96 6.69
CA VAL A 40 55.60 13.93 7.82
C VAL A 40 56.91 13.30 7.35
N ALA A 41 56.83 12.21 6.59
CA ALA A 41 58.02 11.58 6.01
C ALA A 41 58.77 12.51 5.04
N ILE A 42 58.06 13.22 4.17
CA ILE A 42 58.66 14.22 3.26
C ILE A 42 59.30 15.36 4.05
N LYS A 43 58.65 15.85 5.10
CA LYS A 43 59.20 16.89 6.00
C LYS A 43 60.53 16.43 6.60
N GLN A 44 60.63 15.17 7.05
CA GLN A 44 61.89 14.62 7.59
C GLN A 44 63.01 14.59 6.53
N ILE A 45 62.68 14.28 5.28
CA ILE A 45 63.61 14.29 4.15
C ILE A 45 64.08 15.71 3.85
N ASP A 46 63.15 16.66 3.79
CA ASP A 46 63.45 18.07 3.47
C ASP A 46 64.36 18.70 4.55
N THR A 47 64.15 18.35 5.83
CA THR A 47 64.97 18.79 6.98
C THR A 47 66.30 18.04 7.18
N ASP A 48 66.69 17.14 6.26
CA ASP A 48 67.92 16.32 6.34
C ASP A 48 68.04 15.45 7.63
N ASN A 49 66.90 14.97 8.13
CA ASN A 49 66.85 14.13 9.33
C ASN A 49 66.88 12.62 9.01
N VAL A 50 67.22 12.23 7.77
CA VAL A 50 67.22 10.83 7.32
C VAL A 50 68.64 10.28 7.28
N LYS A 51 68.88 9.15 7.96
CA LYS A 51 70.15 8.41 7.97
C LYS A 51 70.22 7.40 6.82
N SER A 52 69.18 6.58 6.70
CA SER A 52 69.02 5.62 5.62
C SER A 52 67.56 5.57 5.17
N ALA A 53 67.37 5.39 3.87
CA ALA A 53 66.05 5.24 3.27
C ALA A 53 65.99 3.95 2.46
N ARG A 54 64.90 3.20 2.61
CA ARG A 54 64.61 2.02 1.81
C ARG A 54 63.29 2.19 1.08
N ILE A 55 63.36 2.07 -0.24
CA ILE A 55 62.19 2.18 -1.12
C ILE A 55 61.80 0.77 -1.56
N ASP A 56 60.61 0.32 -1.15
CA ASP A 56 59.99 -0.93 -1.55
C ASP A 56 59.01 -0.63 -2.70
N ASP A 57 59.47 -0.81 -3.94
CA ASP A 57 58.79 -0.32 -5.15
C ASP A 57 57.44 -1.01 -5.42
N ARG A 58 57.38 -2.34 -5.23
CA ARG A 58 56.16 -3.13 -5.48
C ARG A 58 55.06 -2.81 -4.48
N GLU A 59 55.41 -2.63 -3.21
CA GLU A 59 54.49 -2.33 -2.13
C GLU A 59 54.18 -0.83 -2.00
N GLN A 60 54.90 0.03 -2.75
CA GLN A 60 54.84 1.49 -2.71
C GLN A 60 55.07 2.05 -1.30
N GLN A 61 56.11 1.52 -0.64
CA GLN A 61 56.46 1.87 0.74
C GLN A 61 57.83 2.50 0.82
N LEU A 62 57.94 3.55 1.63
CA LEU A 62 59.18 4.21 1.98
C LEU A 62 59.43 3.98 3.47
N ARG A 63 60.54 3.31 3.78
CA ARG A 63 61.04 3.12 5.15
C ARG A 63 62.20 4.07 5.38
N LEU A 64 62.17 4.82 6.46
CA LEU A 64 63.22 5.78 6.83
C LEU A 64 63.75 5.42 8.22
N ASP A 65 65.07 5.32 8.34
CA ASP A 65 65.76 5.40 9.61
C ASP A 65 66.25 6.84 9.78
N LEU A 66 65.82 7.49 10.86
CA LEU A 66 66.09 8.89 11.15
C LEU A 66 67.37 9.07 11.97
N LYS A 67 68.00 10.24 11.84
CA LYS A 67 69.20 10.60 12.63
C LYS A 67 68.81 10.92 14.08
N ALA A 68 67.68 11.61 14.28
CA ALA A 68 67.10 11.90 15.58
C ALA A 68 65.57 11.77 15.55
N ALA A 69 64.99 11.18 16.59
CA ALA A 69 63.55 11.12 16.75
C ALA A 69 63.00 12.49 17.17
N ASN A 70 61.81 12.87 16.66
CA ASN A 70 61.17 14.14 16.99
C ASN A 70 59.72 13.93 17.48
N GLY A 71 59.06 15.02 17.87
CA GLY A 71 57.65 14.98 18.28
C GLY A 71 56.70 14.55 17.15
N ASP A 72 57.03 14.89 15.91
CA ASP A 72 56.24 14.54 14.72
C ASP A 72 56.31 13.03 14.39
N THR A 73 57.33 12.31 14.88
CA THR A 73 57.50 10.85 14.74
C THR A 73 57.26 10.09 16.04
N GLU A 74 56.61 10.73 17.03
CA GLU A 74 56.29 10.18 18.35
C GLU A 74 57.51 9.56 19.05
N GLY A 75 58.71 10.14 18.88
CA GLY A 75 59.92 9.65 19.52
C GLY A 75 60.48 8.34 18.94
N LYS A 76 60.01 7.89 17.77
CA LYS A 76 60.58 6.74 17.04
C LYS A 76 61.57 7.19 15.96
N ASP A 77 62.65 6.43 15.85
CA ASP A 77 63.73 6.59 14.87
C ASP A 77 63.45 5.86 13.55
N LYS A 78 62.55 4.87 13.55
CA LYS A 78 62.14 4.13 12.35
C LYS A 78 60.71 4.44 11.96
N VAL A 79 60.54 5.01 10.77
CA VAL A 79 59.21 5.37 10.25
C VAL A 79 58.95 4.75 8.88
N ILE A 80 57.68 4.45 8.61
CA ILE A 80 57.22 3.89 7.35
C ILE A 80 56.04 4.70 6.82
N THR A 81 56.04 5.01 5.53
CA THR A 81 54.92 5.64 4.84
C THR A 81 54.63 4.94 3.53
N LYS A 82 53.38 5.04 3.08
CA LYS A 82 53.00 4.68 1.70
C LYS A 82 53.06 5.93 0.81
N TYR A 83 53.37 5.76 -0.46
CA TYR A 83 53.37 6.85 -1.45
C TYR A 83 52.57 6.47 -2.70
N PRO A 84 51.95 7.43 -3.42
CA PRO A 84 51.20 7.15 -4.64
C PRO A 84 52.09 6.62 -5.78
N THR A 85 51.52 5.83 -6.70
CA THR A 85 52.18 5.39 -7.94
C THR A 85 52.79 6.57 -8.71
N GLY A 86 54.05 6.45 -9.10
CA GLY A 86 54.77 7.49 -9.84
C GLY A 86 55.59 8.47 -8.98
N TYR A 87 55.39 8.49 -7.65
CA TYR A 87 56.18 9.33 -6.74
C TYR A 87 57.51 8.70 -6.27
N GLY A 88 57.79 7.45 -6.64
CA GLY A 88 59.03 6.75 -6.23
C GLY A 88 60.32 7.37 -6.78
N VAL A 89 60.34 7.77 -8.07
CA VAL A 89 61.51 8.39 -8.71
C VAL A 89 61.80 9.79 -8.13
N PRO A 90 60.80 10.69 -7.98
CA PRO A 90 61.01 11.97 -7.30
C PRO A 90 61.51 11.83 -5.86
N LEU A 91 61.06 10.81 -5.12
CA LEU A 91 61.53 10.56 -3.75
C LEU A 91 62.99 10.08 -3.73
N LEU A 92 63.37 9.19 -4.65
CA LEU A 92 64.76 8.74 -4.80
C LEU A 92 65.71 9.90 -5.12
N GLU A 93 65.32 10.80 -6.04
CA GLU A 93 66.10 11.99 -6.39
C GLU A 93 66.27 12.93 -5.19
N LYS A 94 65.18 13.19 -4.43
CA LYS A 94 65.23 14.02 -3.22
C LYS A 94 66.14 13.42 -2.14
N LEU A 95 66.08 12.10 -1.94
CA LEU A 95 66.90 11.42 -0.94
C LEU A 95 68.39 11.39 -1.32
N ASN A 96 68.70 11.18 -2.61
CA ASN A 96 70.08 11.24 -3.12
C ASN A 96 70.64 12.67 -3.05
N GLY A 97 69.84 13.69 -3.36
CA GLY A 97 70.24 15.10 -3.29
C GLY A 97 70.60 15.59 -1.87
N LYS A 98 70.20 14.85 -0.83
CA LYS A 98 70.51 15.11 0.59
C LYS A 98 71.58 14.18 1.17
N GLY A 99 72.14 13.26 0.38
CA GLY A 99 73.24 12.38 0.79
C GLY A 99 72.83 11.23 1.73
N ALA A 100 71.55 10.86 1.79
CA ALA A 100 71.10 9.71 2.55
C ALA A 100 71.51 8.38 1.87
N ALA A 101 71.82 7.34 2.64
CA ALA A 101 72.06 6.02 2.07
C ALA A 101 70.72 5.40 1.61
N VAL A 102 70.49 5.37 0.29
CA VAL A 102 69.24 4.86 -0.29
C VAL A 102 69.43 3.45 -0.84
N ASN A 103 68.56 2.52 -0.43
CA ASN A 103 68.49 1.17 -0.99
C ASN A 103 67.10 0.92 -1.59
N THR A 104 67.05 0.57 -2.88
CA THR A 104 65.80 0.23 -3.56
C THR A 104 65.71 -1.28 -3.69
N THR A 105 64.76 -1.91 -2.99
CA THR A 105 64.53 -3.35 -3.10
C THR A 105 63.25 -3.63 -3.86
N VAL A 106 63.38 -4.31 -4.99
CA VAL A 106 62.23 -4.85 -5.73
C VAL A 106 61.94 -6.25 -5.18
N ASN A 107 60.95 -6.36 -4.31
CA ASN A 107 60.58 -7.64 -3.71
C ASN A 107 59.98 -8.57 -4.78
N GLN A 108 60.74 -9.56 -5.22
CA GLN A 108 60.22 -10.68 -5.99
C GLN A 108 59.54 -11.64 -5.00
N GLY A 109 58.26 -11.39 -4.70
CA GLY A 109 57.47 -12.29 -3.87
C GLY A 109 57.60 -13.72 -4.39
N SER A 110 57.95 -14.66 -3.51
CA SER A 110 58.05 -16.08 -3.87
C SER A 110 56.69 -16.55 -4.38
N ILE A 111 56.61 -16.87 -5.68
CA ILE A 111 55.39 -17.35 -6.35
C ILE A 111 54.84 -18.59 -5.63
N LEU A 112 55.75 -19.41 -5.08
CA LEU A 112 55.41 -20.61 -4.31
C LEU A 112 54.79 -20.25 -2.94
N GLY A 113 55.28 -19.18 -2.30
CA GLY A 113 54.74 -18.67 -1.03
C GLY A 113 53.36 -18.04 -1.19
N SER A 114 53.13 -17.26 -2.26
CA SER A 114 51.81 -16.68 -2.54
C SER A 114 50.80 -17.76 -2.92
N LEU A 115 51.19 -18.74 -3.75
CA LEU A 115 50.35 -19.88 -4.10
C LEU A 115 49.94 -20.70 -2.87
N LEU A 116 50.88 -20.98 -1.95
CA LEU A 116 50.59 -21.69 -0.71
C LEU A 116 49.61 -20.93 0.19
N LEU A 117 49.76 -19.60 0.29
CA LEU A 117 48.87 -18.74 1.07
C LEU A 117 47.44 -18.73 0.50
N TYR A 118 47.30 -18.74 -0.84
CA TYR A 118 45.99 -18.83 -1.50
C TYR A 118 45.39 -20.24 -1.47
N LEU A 119 46.22 -21.29 -1.38
CA LEU A 119 45.75 -22.68 -1.23
C LEU A 119 45.31 -22.99 0.20
N LEU A 120 45.81 -22.28 1.22
CA LEU A 120 45.49 -22.55 2.62
C LEU A 120 43.98 -22.43 2.93
N PRO A 121 43.24 -21.39 2.48
CA PRO A 121 41.78 -21.32 2.61
C PRO A 121 41.04 -22.44 1.89
N VAL A 122 41.54 -22.86 0.71
CA VAL A 122 40.95 -23.94 -0.09
C VAL A 122 41.15 -25.29 0.61
N ILE A 123 42.36 -25.55 1.11
CA ILE A 123 42.67 -26.76 1.88
C ILE A 123 41.85 -26.78 3.18
N LEU A 124 41.69 -25.65 3.86
CA LEU A 124 40.82 -25.54 5.03
C LEU A 124 39.37 -25.91 4.69
N LEU A 125 38.82 -25.39 3.59
CA LEU A 125 37.48 -25.73 3.12
C LEU A 125 37.34 -27.22 2.76
N VAL A 126 38.36 -27.80 2.11
CA VAL A 126 38.38 -29.24 1.77
C VAL A 126 38.44 -30.09 3.04
N VAL A 127 39.28 -29.75 4.02
CA VAL A 127 39.37 -30.45 5.30
C VAL A 127 38.06 -30.32 6.08
N LEU A 128 37.45 -29.13 6.09
CA LEU A 128 36.15 -28.89 6.70
C LEU A 128 35.04 -29.70 6.00
N PHE A 129 35.04 -29.74 4.67
CA PHE A 129 34.11 -30.53 3.86
C PHE A 129 34.23 -32.03 4.13
N PHE A 130 35.46 -32.56 4.24
CA PHE A 130 35.68 -33.96 4.62
C PHE A 130 35.33 -34.25 6.08
N ALA A 131 35.51 -33.30 6.99
CA ALA A 131 35.08 -33.42 8.37
C ALA A 131 33.55 -33.40 8.52
N PHE A 132 32.85 -32.52 7.79
CA PHE A 132 31.39 -32.45 7.75
C PHE A 132 30.75 -33.66 7.06
N SER A 133 31.29 -34.11 5.93
CA SER A 133 30.78 -35.29 5.22
C SER A 133 30.95 -36.58 6.02
N ARG A 134 32.03 -36.74 6.80
CA ARG A 134 32.19 -37.87 7.74
C ARG A 134 31.31 -37.74 8.99
N MET A 135 30.90 -36.52 9.36
CA MET A 135 29.95 -36.30 10.45
C MET A 135 28.50 -36.63 10.03
N GLN A 136 28.20 -36.55 8.73
CA GLN A 136 26.90 -36.86 8.16
C GLN A 136 26.72 -38.36 7.83
N SER A 137 27.81 -39.15 7.70
CA SER A 137 27.72 -40.59 7.43
C SER A 137 27.44 -41.48 8.65
N GLY A 138 27.41 -40.92 9.86
CA GLY A 138 27.15 -41.64 11.12
C GLY A 138 25.70 -41.62 11.62
N GLY A 139 24.76 -41.04 10.85
CA GLY A 139 23.37 -40.88 11.25
C GLY A 139 22.42 -40.99 10.06
N ARG A 140 21.84 -42.17 9.91
CA ARG A 140 20.66 -42.55 9.11
C ARG A 140 19.86 -41.36 8.51
N GLY A 141 19.96 -41.20 7.19
CA GLY A 141 18.87 -40.75 6.32
C GLY A 141 18.36 -39.32 6.44
N MET A 142 19.18 -38.32 6.13
CA MET A 142 18.68 -36.96 5.86
C MET A 142 19.42 -36.31 4.69
N GLY A 143 19.08 -36.76 3.49
CA GLY A 143 19.34 -36.12 2.20
C GLY A 143 18.10 -36.38 1.32
N PHE A 144 17.60 -35.35 0.63
CA PHE A 144 16.29 -35.26 -0.06
C PHE A 144 15.05 -34.79 0.73
N GLY A 145 15.23 -33.82 1.63
CA GLY A 145 14.12 -33.10 2.28
C GLY A 145 13.85 -31.67 1.75
N PHE A 146 14.53 -31.22 0.69
CA PHE A 146 14.49 -29.82 0.23
C PHE A 146 13.23 -29.43 -0.56
N GLY A 147 12.31 -30.36 -0.82
CA GLY A 147 11.12 -30.12 -1.65
C GLY A 147 9.77 -30.22 -0.92
N LYS A 148 9.74 -30.54 0.38
CA LYS A 148 8.52 -30.42 1.18
C LYS A 148 8.74 -29.28 2.15
N SER A 149 8.29 -28.09 1.77
CA SER A 149 8.27 -26.97 2.69
C SER A 149 7.50 -27.43 3.93
N ARG A 150 8.14 -27.38 5.11
CA ARG A 150 7.42 -27.16 6.37
C ARG A 150 6.99 -25.69 6.37
N ALA A 151 6.27 -25.26 5.34
CA ALA A 151 5.67 -23.95 5.28
C ALA A 151 4.70 -23.86 6.45
N LYS A 152 4.72 -22.70 7.11
CA LYS A 152 3.68 -22.17 7.98
C LYS A 152 2.34 -22.73 7.50
N GLN A 153 1.68 -23.59 8.28
CA GLN A 153 0.42 -24.22 7.89
C GLN A 153 -0.48 -23.12 7.32
N LEU A 154 -0.91 -23.28 6.06
CA LEU A 154 -1.90 -22.40 5.44
C LEU A 154 -3.05 -22.26 6.45
N SER A 155 -3.36 -21.02 6.83
CA SER A 155 -4.37 -20.77 7.86
C SER A 155 -5.73 -21.11 7.28
N LYS A 156 -6.16 -22.35 7.49
CA LYS A 156 -7.52 -22.80 7.24
C LYS A 156 -8.40 -22.17 8.33
N ASP A 157 -9.14 -21.15 7.96
CA ASP A 157 -10.09 -20.48 8.85
C ASP A 157 -11.52 -20.78 8.38
N MET A 158 -12.45 -20.82 9.33
CA MET A 158 -13.90 -20.81 9.07
C MET A 158 -14.42 -19.46 9.58
N PRO A 159 -14.35 -18.41 8.75
CA PRO A 159 -14.69 -17.07 9.18
C PRO A 159 -16.15 -16.98 9.62
N LYS A 160 -16.39 -16.27 10.73
CA LYS A 160 -17.75 -15.93 11.22
C LYS A 160 -18.26 -14.59 10.71
N THR A 161 -17.40 -13.83 10.04
CA THR A 161 -17.74 -12.52 9.46
C THR A 161 -18.73 -12.72 8.32
N THR A 162 -19.76 -11.88 8.29
CA THR A 162 -20.87 -11.95 7.33
C THR A 162 -20.98 -10.67 6.52
N PHE A 163 -21.86 -10.61 5.52
CA PHE A 163 -22.12 -9.36 4.80
C PHE A 163 -22.73 -8.27 5.69
N ALA A 164 -23.36 -8.64 6.82
CA ALA A 164 -23.85 -7.68 7.80
C ALA A 164 -22.73 -6.88 8.49
N ASP A 165 -21.50 -7.42 8.52
CA ASP A 165 -20.33 -6.76 9.09
C ASP A 165 -19.62 -5.84 8.07
N VAL A 166 -20.07 -5.85 6.81
CA VAL A 166 -19.51 -5.04 5.71
C VAL A 166 -20.52 -3.94 5.35
N ALA A 167 -20.04 -2.70 5.30
CA ALA A 167 -20.88 -1.54 5.01
C ALA A 167 -20.23 -0.63 3.96
N GLY A 168 -21.06 0.07 3.19
CA GLY A 168 -20.64 1.13 2.28
C GLY A 168 -20.02 0.68 0.96
N VAL A 169 -20.13 -0.62 0.63
CA VAL A 169 -19.68 -1.22 -0.65
C VAL A 169 -20.78 -2.11 -1.21
N ASP A 170 -22.00 -1.58 -1.32
CA ASP A 170 -23.22 -2.34 -1.65
C ASP A 170 -23.13 -3.01 -3.03
N GLU A 171 -22.55 -2.33 -4.01
CA GLU A 171 -22.36 -2.84 -5.37
C GLU A 171 -21.41 -4.03 -5.39
N ALA A 172 -20.32 -3.96 -4.63
CA ALA A 172 -19.36 -5.06 -4.53
C ALA A 172 -19.95 -6.26 -3.77
N VAL A 173 -20.81 -6.01 -2.78
CA VAL A 173 -21.55 -7.05 -2.05
C VAL A 173 -22.56 -7.75 -2.97
N GLU A 174 -23.28 -7.01 -3.81
CA GLU A 174 -24.23 -7.58 -4.78
C GLU A 174 -23.54 -8.52 -5.77
N GLU A 175 -22.42 -8.09 -6.37
CA GLU A 175 -21.63 -8.92 -7.29
C GLU A 175 -21.07 -10.19 -6.62
N LEU A 176 -20.64 -10.08 -5.36
CA LEU A 176 -20.14 -11.22 -4.59
C LEU A 176 -21.26 -12.11 -4.02
N TYR A 177 -22.50 -11.61 -3.94
CA TYR A 177 -23.65 -12.39 -3.54
C TYR A 177 -23.91 -13.53 -4.55
N GLU A 178 -23.66 -13.30 -5.84
CA GLU A 178 -23.73 -14.35 -6.87
C GLU A 178 -22.73 -15.49 -6.59
N ILE A 179 -21.51 -15.12 -6.19
CA ILE A 179 -20.44 -16.07 -5.86
C ILE A 179 -20.82 -16.90 -4.63
N LYS A 180 -21.41 -16.25 -3.62
CA LYS A 180 -21.94 -16.91 -2.43
C LYS A 180 -23.08 -17.86 -2.75
N ASP A 181 -24.08 -17.43 -3.53
CA ASP A 181 -25.23 -18.28 -3.90
C ASP A 181 -24.79 -19.48 -4.74
N PHE A 182 -23.78 -19.30 -5.60
CA PHE A 182 -23.17 -20.40 -6.33
C PHE A 182 -22.53 -21.45 -5.40
N LEU A 183 -21.74 -21.02 -4.41
CA LEU A 183 -21.10 -21.94 -3.46
C LEU A 183 -22.12 -22.73 -2.63
N GLN A 184 -23.28 -22.12 -2.32
CA GLN A 184 -24.37 -22.79 -1.60
C GLN A 184 -25.21 -23.70 -2.51
N ASN A 185 -25.47 -23.28 -3.76
CA ASN A 185 -26.40 -23.93 -4.69
C ASN A 185 -25.78 -24.24 -6.06
N PRO A 186 -24.67 -24.99 -6.15
CA PRO A 186 -23.93 -25.15 -7.41
C PRO A 186 -24.70 -25.93 -8.48
N SER A 187 -25.60 -26.84 -8.08
CA SER A 187 -26.43 -27.63 -8.99
C SER A 187 -27.37 -26.78 -9.84
N ARG A 188 -27.89 -25.68 -9.30
CA ARG A 188 -28.79 -24.76 -10.00
C ARG A 188 -28.09 -24.11 -11.19
N TYR A 189 -26.85 -23.66 -11.00
CA TYR A 189 -26.04 -23.03 -12.03
C TYR A 189 -25.54 -24.03 -13.07
N GLN A 190 -25.15 -25.24 -12.63
CA GLN A 190 -24.73 -26.32 -13.54
C GLN A 190 -25.88 -26.79 -14.45
N ALA A 191 -27.11 -26.86 -13.93
CA ALA A 191 -28.29 -27.23 -14.72
C ALA A 191 -28.59 -26.22 -15.84
N LEU A 192 -28.25 -24.94 -15.64
CA LEU A 192 -28.39 -23.87 -16.62
C LEU A 192 -27.20 -23.79 -17.60
N GLY A 193 -26.15 -24.60 -17.40
CA GLY A 193 -24.93 -24.54 -18.20
C GLY A 193 -24.09 -23.28 -17.95
N ALA A 194 -24.34 -22.56 -16.85
CA ALA A 194 -23.58 -21.37 -16.49
C ALA A 194 -22.13 -21.76 -16.15
N LYS A 195 -21.17 -21.07 -16.77
CA LYS A 195 -19.74 -21.23 -16.43
C LYS A 195 -19.43 -20.39 -15.20
N ILE A 196 -18.69 -21.00 -14.28
CA ILE A 196 -18.37 -20.42 -12.99
C ILE A 196 -17.13 -19.55 -13.15
N PRO A 197 -17.12 -18.32 -12.60
CA PRO A 197 -15.91 -17.52 -12.59
C PRO A 197 -14.86 -18.22 -11.74
N ARG A 198 -13.71 -18.49 -12.34
CA ARG A 198 -12.61 -19.19 -11.64
C ARG A 198 -11.85 -18.26 -10.72
N GLY A 199 -11.85 -16.97 -11.04
CA GLY A 199 -11.12 -15.95 -10.31
C GLY A 199 -11.88 -14.63 -10.23
N VAL A 200 -11.94 -14.07 -9.04
CA VAL A 200 -12.45 -12.73 -8.77
C VAL A 200 -11.29 -11.84 -8.36
N LEU A 201 -11.10 -10.71 -9.05
CA LEU A 201 -10.15 -9.67 -8.66
C LEU A 201 -10.90 -8.51 -8.02
N LEU A 202 -10.65 -8.29 -6.73
CA LEU A 202 -11.06 -7.10 -5.99
C LEU A 202 -9.99 -6.02 -6.16
N TYR A 203 -10.33 -4.88 -6.74
CA TYR A 203 -9.38 -3.79 -6.91
C TYR A 203 -9.94 -2.47 -6.39
N GLY A 204 -9.06 -1.63 -5.84
CA GLY A 204 -9.44 -0.31 -5.34
C GLY A 204 -8.48 0.20 -4.27
N PRO A 205 -8.70 1.40 -3.74
CA PRO A 205 -7.82 2.02 -2.76
C PRO A 205 -7.55 1.14 -1.52
N PRO A 206 -6.43 1.31 -0.82
CA PRO A 206 -6.20 0.61 0.44
C PRO A 206 -7.27 0.99 1.47
N GLY A 207 -7.57 0.07 2.40
CA GLY A 207 -8.51 0.35 3.49
C GLY A 207 -10.01 0.31 3.13
N THR A 208 -10.38 -0.04 1.90
CA THR A 208 -11.81 -0.17 1.48
C THR A 208 -12.47 -1.49 1.88
N GLY A 209 -11.77 -2.35 2.63
CA GLY A 209 -12.34 -3.60 3.15
C GLY A 209 -12.29 -4.80 2.21
N LYS A 210 -11.42 -4.81 1.19
CA LYS A 210 -11.25 -5.95 0.24
C LYS A 210 -11.06 -7.31 0.95
N THR A 211 -10.17 -7.37 1.93
CA THR A 211 -9.91 -8.58 2.73
C THR A 211 -11.09 -8.95 3.62
N LEU A 212 -11.78 -7.96 4.20
CA LEU A 212 -12.98 -8.18 5.02
C LEU A 212 -14.12 -8.74 4.15
N LEU A 213 -14.30 -8.19 2.96
CA LEU A 213 -15.32 -8.59 2.00
C LEU A 213 -15.11 -10.03 1.52
N ALA A 214 -13.88 -10.41 1.18
CA ALA A 214 -13.56 -11.81 0.82
C ALA A 214 -13.82 -12.79 1.98
N ARG A 215 -13.51 -12.39 3.22
CA ARG A 215 -13.84 -13.19 4.42
C ARG A 215 -15.35 -13.28 4.68
N ALA A 216 -16.09 -12.21 4.39
CA ALA A 216 -17.55 -12.19 4.51
C ALA A 216 -18.22 -13.17 3.53
N VAL A 217 -17.75 -13.24 2.27
CA VAL A 217 -18.25 -14.22 1.28
C VAL A 217 -18.08 -15.65 1.80
N ALA A 218 -16.91 -15.97 2.37
CA ALA A 218 -16.64 -17.30 2.90
C ALA A 218 -17.51 -17.64 4.12
N GLY A 219 -17.70 -16.68 5.03
CA GLY A 219 -18.53 -16.85 6.22
C GLY A 219 -20.02 -17.03 5.87
N GLU A 220 -20.50 -16.26 4.89
CA GLU A 220 -21.87 -16.36 4.35
C GLU A 220 -22.12 -17.67 3.61
N ALA A 221 -21.15 -18.14 2.83
CA ALA A 221 -21.23 -19.42 2.15
C ALA A 221 -21.00 -20.62 3.10
N GLY A 222 -20.40 -20.39 4.27
CA GLY A 222 -20.06 -21.44 5.24
C GLY A 222 -18.97 -22.38 4.73
N VAL A 223 -18.00 -21.88 3.94
CA VAL A 223 -16.94 -22.68 3.33
C VAL A 223 -15.56 -22.34 3.91
N PRO A 224 -14.57 -23.27 3.86
CA PRO A 224 -13.21 -22.99 4.29
C PRO A 224 -12.59 -21.81 3.53
N PHE A 225 -11.87 -20.96 4.27
CA PHE A 225 -11.15 -19.80 3.74
C PHE A 225 -9.64 -20.00 3.92
N PHE A 226 -8.92 -20.06 2.81
CA PHE A 226 -7.45 -20.06 2.77
C PHE A 226 -6.97 -18.66 2.45
N THR A 227 -6.03 -18.12 3.23
CA THR A 227 -5.44 -16.80 2.98
C THR A 227 -3.93 -16.88 2.87
N ILE A 228 -3.38 -16.15 1.90
CA ILE A 228 -1.95 -15.98 1.69
C ILE A 228 -1.69 -14.57 1.18
N SER A 229 -0.57 -13.95 1.57
CA SER A 229 -0.14 -12.69 0.98
C SER A 229 0.62 -12.96 -0.31
N GLY A 230 0.43 -12.14 -1.33
CA GLY A 230 1.20 -12.17 -2.58
C GLY A 230 2.70 -12.03 -2.33
N SER A 231 3.09 -11.31 -1.27
CA SER A 231 4.49 -11.21 -0.85
C SER A 231 5.08 -12.55 -0.37
N ASP A 232 4.26 -13.46 0.16
CA ASP A 232 4.71 -14.76 0.67
C ASP A 232 5.14 -15.74 -0.44
N PHE A 233 4.81 -15.40 -1.69
CA PHE A 233 5.24 -16.12 -2.87
C PHE A 233 6.57 -15.64 -3.43
N VAL A 234 7.08 -14.47 -2.99
CA VAL A 234 8.33 -13.90 -3.47
C VAL A 234 9.44 -14.21 -2.47
N GLU A 235 10.37 -15.09 -2.84
CA GLU A 235 11.52 -15.46 -2.02
C GLU A 235 12.87 -15.34 -2.75
N MET A 236 13.96 -15.34 -1.99
CA MET A 236 15.33 -15.30 -2.54
C MET A 236 15.71 -16.58 -3.30
N PHE A 237 14.98 -17.68 -3.09
CA PHE A 237 15.29 -18.98 -3.68
C PHE A 237 14.34 -19.28 -4.83
N VAL A 238 14.92 -19.44 -6.03
CA VAL A 238 14.19 -19.79 -7.25
C VAL A 238 13.37 -21.08 -7.05
N GLY A 239 12.09 -21.05 -7.43
CA GLY A 239 11.19 -22.20 -7.39
C GLY A 239 10.47 -22.44 -6.06
N VAL A 240 10.81 -21.74 -4.97
CA VAL A 240 10.09 -21.88 -3.69
C VAL A 240 8.67 -21.32 -3.80
N GLY A 241 8.50 -20.13 -4.40
CA GLY A 241 7.19 -19.54 -4.65
C GLY A 241 6.28 -20.45 -5.47
N ALA A 242 6.78 -20.99 -6.60
CA ALA A 242 6.05 -21.95 -7.43
C ALA A 242 5.64 -23.23 -6.66
N SER A 243 6.49 -23.76 -5.77
CA SER A 243 6.11 -24.91 -4.95
C SER A 243 4.97 -24.57 -3.98
N ARG A 244 5.00 -23.38 -3.36
CA ARG A 244 3.93 -22.94 -2.45
C ARG A 244 2.60 -22.77 -3.16
N VAL A 245 2.62 -22.27 -4.41
CA VAL A 245 1.42 -22.20 -5.25
C VAL A 245 0.86 -23.61 -5.45
N ARG A 246 1.66 -24.61 -5.85
CA ARG A 246 1.17 -25.99 -6.02
C ARG A 246 0.57 -26.54 -4.73
N ASP A 247 1.28 -26.40 -3.60
CA ASP A 247 0.85 -26.90 -2.30
C ASP A 247 -0.47 -26.26 -1.85
N LEU A 248 -0.66 -24.95 -2.09
CA LEU A 248 -1.89 -24.22 -1.81
C LEU A 248 -3.06 -24.77 -2.60
N PHE A 249 -2.89 -24.95 -3.91
CA PHE A 249 -3.94 -25.44 -4.79
C PHE A 249 -4.28 -26.92 -4.53
N GLU A 250 -3.29 -27.75 -4.17
CA GLU A 250 -3.53 -29.14 -3.77
C GLU A 250 -4.37 -29.22 -2.48
N GLN A 251 -4.04 -28.40 -1.47
CA GLN A 251 -4.82 -28.32 -0.23
C GLN A 251 -6.24 -27.80 -0.46
N ALA A 252 -6.41 -26.80 -1.32
CA ALA A 252 -7.73 -26.28 -1.69
C ALA A 252 -8.59 -27.36 -2.38
N LYS A 253 -8.01 -28.12 -3.32
CA LYS A 253 -8.69 -29.25 -3.99
C LYS A 253 -9.19 -30.30 -2.98
N GLN A 254 -8.42 -30.59 -1.94
CA GLN A 254 -8.82 -31.54 -0.89
C GLN A 254 -9.93 -31.02 0.04
N ASN A 255 -10.15 -29.70 0.08
CA ASN A 255 -11.13 -29.04 0.96
C ASN A 255 -12.26 -28.36 0.17
N SER A 256 -12.51 -28.76 -1.08
CA SER A 256 -13.59 -28.23 -1.90
C SER A 256 -14.99 -28.58 -1.33
N PRO A 257 -15.97 -27.66 -1.37
CA PRO A 257 -15.87 -26.28 -1.88
C PRO A 257 -15.15 -25.34 -0.91
N CYS A 258 -14.28 -24.46 -1.42
CA CYS A 258 -13.53 -23.50 -0.60
C CYS A 258 -13.15 -22.23 -1.37
N ILE A 259 -12.71 -21.21 -0.63
CA ILE A 259 -12.20 -19.95 -1.18
C ILE A 259 -10.72 -19.83 -0.87
N ILE A 260 -9.93 -19.51 -1.91
CA ILE A 260 -8.53 -19.09 -1.78
C ILE A 260 -8.49 -17.57 -1.90
N PHE A 261 -7.95 -16.88 -0.92
CA PHE A 261 -7.75 -15.44 -0.94
C PHE A 261 -6.26 -15.09 -1.03
N VAL A 262 -5.89 -14.32 -2.05
CA VAL A 262 -4.54 -13.80 -2.25
C VAL A 262 -4.57 -12.27 -2.11
N ASP A 263 -4.06 -11.75 -1.01
CA ASP A 263 -3.90 -10.30 -0.84
C ASP A 263 -2.65 -9.81 -1.58
N GLU A 264 -2.57 -8.54 -1.94
CA GLU A 264 -1.40 -7.94 -2.64
C GLU A 264 -0.89 -8.79 -3.82
N ILE A 265 -1.81 -9.23 -4.70
CA ILE A 265 -1.47 -10.08 -5.85
C ILE A 265 -0.47 -9.40 -6.78
N ASP A 266 -0.37 -8.07 -6.76
CA ASP A 266 0.61 -7.27 -7.49
C ASP A 266 2.06 -7.54 -7.08
N ALA A 267 2.32 -8.16 -5.92
CA ALA A 267 3.66 -8.63 -5.56
C ALA A 267 4.20 -9.70 -6.52
N VAL A 268 3.35 -10.62 -7.00
CA VAL A 268 3.72 -11.68 -7.96
C VAL A 268 3.21 -11.44 -9.37
N GLY A 269 2.10 -10.70 -9.49
CA GLY A 269 1.39 -10.46 -10.72
C GLY A 269 1.86 -9.24 -11.50
N ARG A 270 2.96 -8.58 -11.10
CA ARG A 270 3.43 -7.37 -11.77
C ARG A 270 3.93 -7.66 -13.19
N GLN A 271 3.54 -6.82 -14.15
CA GLN A 271 4.02 -6.87 -15.53
C GLN A 271 5.55 -6.68 -15.61
N ARG A 272 6.17 -7.35 -16.58
CA ARG A 272 7.61 -7.28 -16.87
C ARG A 272 8.07 -5.84 -17.05
N GLY A 273 9.01 -5.41 -16.21
CA GLY A 273 9.84 -4.24 -16.46
C GLY A 273 11.14 -4.64 -17.15
N ALA A 274 11.70 -3.77 -18.00
CA ALA A 274 13.00 -3.96 -18.65
C ALA A 274 14.18 -3.82 -17.66
N GLY A 275 14.14 -4.51 -16.52
CA GLY A 275 15.18 -4.50 -15.50
C GLY A 275 16.27 -5.52 -15.81
N LEU A 276 17.48 -5.05 -16.12
CA LEU A 276 18.70 -5.88 -16.11
C LEU A 276 18.99 -6.32 -14.66
N GLY A 277 18.40 -7.41 -14.20
CA GLY A 277 18.70 -7.99 -12.89
C GLY A 277 17.92 -9.27 -12.59
N GLY A 278 18.63 -10.35 -12.24
CA GLY A 278 18.10 -11.72 -12.05
C GLY A 278 17.13 -11.96 -10.89
N GLY A 279 16.40 -10.93 -10.43
CA GLY A 279 15.26 -11.07 -9.51
C GLY A 279 13.93 -11.32 -10.23
N HIS A 280 13.91 -11.25 -11.56
CA HIS A 280 12.70 -11.48 -12.37
C HIS A 280 12.34 -12.97 -12.49
N ASP A 281 13.32 -13.87 -12.53
CA ASP A 281 13.08 -15.29 -12.85
C ASP A 281 12.21 -16.02 -11.83
N GLU A 282 12.33 -15.69 -10.54
CA GLU A 282 11.55 -16.31 -9.46
C GLU A 282 10.08 -15.85 -9.48
N ARG A 283 9.85 -14.54 -9.64
CA ARG A 283 8.50 -13.98 -9.73
C ARG A 283 7.77 -14.50 -10.96
N GLU A 284 8.47 -14.53 -12.11
CA GLU A 284 7.90 -15.04 -13.35
C GLU A 284 7.56 -16.53 -13.26
N GLN A 285 8.44 -17.33 -12.64
CA GLN A 285 8.17 -18.75 -12.44
C GLN A 285 6.94 -18.96 -11.55
N THR A 286 6.83 -18.20 -10.47
CA THR A 286 5.72 -18.29 -9.52
C THR A 286 4.40 -17.81 -10.15
N LEU A 287 4.44 -16.71 -10.92
CA LEU A 287 3.31 -16.22 -11.69
C LEU A 287 2.84 -17.27 -12.71
N ASN A 288 3.73 -17.82 -13.52
CA ASN A 288 3.39 -18.85 -14.50
C ASN A 288 2.80 -20.09 -13.83
N GLN A 289 3.33 -20.49 -12.66
CA GLN A 289 2.76 -21.59 -11.90
C GLN A 289 1.34 -21.29 -11.42
N LEU A 290 1.06 -20.07 -10.96
CA LEU A 290 -0.28 -19.64 -10.58
C LEU A 290 -1.24 -19.72 -11.78
N LEU A 291 -0.81 -19.24 -12.94
CA LEU A 291 -1.60 -19.32 -14.19
C LEU A 291 -1.91 -20.77 -14.58
N VAL A 292 -0.93 -21.67 -14.48
CA VAL A 292 -1.11 -23.10 -14.77
C VAL A 292 -2.11 -23.75 -13.80
N GLU A 293 -2.05 -23.44 -12.51
CA GLU A 293 -3.02 -23.97 -11.54
C GLU A 293 -4.44 -23.43 -11.75
N MET A 294 -4.58 -22.15 -12.13
CA MET A 294 -5.88 -21.53 -12.44
C MET A 294 -6.52 -22.15 -13.70
N ASP A 295 -5.73 -22.37 -14.75
CA ASP A 295 -6.19 -23.02 -15.98
C ASP A 295 -6.47 -24.53 -15.74
N GLY A 296 -5.77 -25.15 -14.78
CA GLY A 296 -5.84 -26.57 -14.44
C GLY A 296 -7.09 -27.03 -13.67
N PHE A 297 -7.99 -26.14 -13.24
CA PHE A 297 -9.25 -26.54 -12.62
C PHE A 297 -10.23 -27.14 -13.63
N GLY A 298 -10.94 -28.20 -13.21
CA GLY A 298 -12.16 -28.63 -13.90
C GLY A 298 -13.35 -27.78 -13.44
N ASP A 299 -14.33 -27.54 -14.32
CA ASP A 299 -15.52 -26.71 -14.05
C ASP A 299 -16.39 -27.20 -12.87
N ARG A 300 -16.09 -28.39 -12.32
CA ARG A 300 -16.81 -29.04 -11.21
C ARG A 300 -16.11 -28.92 -9.85
N GLN A 301 -14.90 -28.36 -9.77
CA GLN A 301 -14.10 -28.45 -8.55
C GLN A 301 -14.46 -27.46 -7.44
N GLY A 302 -15.44 -26.55 -7.60
CA GLY A 302 -15.99 -25.74 -6.49
C GLY A 302 -14.98 -24.89 -5.72
N VAL A 303 -13.80 -24.63 -6.28
CA VAL A 303 -12.75 -23.78 -5.71
C VAL A 303 -12.81 -22.43 -6.41
N ILE A 304 -12.85 -21.35 -5.64
CA ILE A 304 -12.88 -19.98 -6.16
C ILE A 304 -11.66 -19.22 -5.65
N LEU A 305 -10.92 -18.61 -6.58
CA LEU A 305 -9.78 -17.76 -6.25
C LEU A 305 -10.24 -16.30 -6.17
N ILE A 306 -10.10 -15.66 -5.02
CA ILE A 306 -10.31 -14.22 -4.85
C ILE A 306 -8.95 -13.57 -4.64
N ALA A 307 -8.61 -12.56 -5.44
CA ALA A 307 -7.39 -11.78 -5.26
C ALA A 307 -7.71 -10.32 -4.97
N ALA A 308 -6.86 -9.65 -4.21
CA ALA A 308 -6.97 -8.22 -3.95
C ALA A 308 -5.74 -7.46 -4.43
N THR A 309 -5.94 -6.29 -5.04
CA THR A 309 -4.88 -5.36 -5.43
C THR A 309 -5.28 -3.92 -5.16
N ASN A 310 -4.30 -3.06 -4.86
CA ASN A 310 -4.48 -1.61 -4.87
C ASN A 310 -4.08 -0.98 -6.22
N ARG A 311 -3.43 -1.76 -7.09
CA ARG A 311 -2.80 -1.31 -8.33
C ARG A 311 -3.12 -2.27 -9.48
N PRO A 312 -4.33 -2.21 -10.05
CA PRO A 312 -4.69 -3.05 -11.19
C PRO A 312 -3.88 -2.69 -12.46
N ASP A 313 -3.36 -1.47 -12.55
CA ASP A 313 -2.59 -0.90 -13.66
C ASP A 313 -1.26 -1.63 -13.93
N ILE A 314 -0.62 -2.15 -12.88
CA ILE A 314 0.69 -2.82 -13.02
C ILE A 314 0.58 -4.34 -13.17
N LEU A 315 -0.62 -4.89 -13.16
CA LEU A 315 -0.80 -6.34 -13.26
C LEU A 315 -0.54 -6.85 -14.67
N ASP A 316 0.04 -8.03 -14.78
CA ASP A 316 0.23 -8.73 -16.04
C ASP A 316 -1.14 -9.00 -16.67
N PRO A 317 -1.39 -8.51 -17.91
CA PRO A 317 -2.65 -8.74 -18.61
C PRO A 317 -3.02 -10.22 -18.75
N ALA A 318 -2.05 -11.14 -18.66
CA ALA A 318 -2.30 -12.57 -18.64
C ALA A 318 -3.18 -13.02 -17.47
N LEU A 319 -3.10 -12.37 -16.30
CA LEU A 319 -3.95 -12.67 -15.15
C LEU A 319 -5.41 -12.30 -15.37
N LEU A 320 -5.66 -11.26 -16.18
CA LEU A 320 -6.99 -10.68 -16.44
C LEU A 320 -7.72 -11.34 -17.62
N ARG A 321 -7.14 -12.39 -18.23
CA ARG A 321 -7.76 -13.09 -19.36
C ARG A 321 -8.94 -13.96 -18.91
N PRO A 322 -9.96 -14.16 -19.77
CA PRO A 322 -11.08 -15.06 -19.47
C PRO A 322 -10.60 -16.46 -19.04
N GLY A 323 -11.21 -17.00 -17.99
CA GLY A 323 -10.81 -18.27 -17.36
C GLY A 323 -9.80 -18.12 -16.21
N ARG A 324 -9.30 -16.90 -15.95
CA ARG A 324 -8.43 -16.58 -14.81
C ARG A 324 -9.14 -15.62 -13.86
N PHE A 325 -8.74 -14.35 -13.74
CA PHE A 325 -9.54 -13.33 -13.08
C PHE A 325 -10.56 -12.75 -14.06
N ASP A 326 -11.59 -13.54 -14.32
CA ASP A 326 -12.66 -13.21 -15.25
C ASP A 326 -13.67 -12.21 -14.68
N ARG A 327 -13.86 -12.19 -13.35
CA ARG A 327 -14.65 -11.15 -12.68
C ARG A 327 -13.70 -10.12 -12.04
N GLN A 328 -13.89 -8.86 -12.40
CA GLN A 328 -13.18 -7.74 -11.79
C GLN A 328 -14.19 -6.85 -11.09
N ILE A 329 -14.09 -6.75 -9.77
CA ILE A 329 -15.04 -6.02 -8.94
C ILE A 329 -14.32 -4.81 -8.34
N PRO A 330 -14.68 -3.58 -8.73
CA PRO A 330 -14.16 -2.39 -8.08
C PRO A 330 -14.69 -2.29 -6.65
N VAL A 331 -13.79 -2.02 -5.71
CA VAL A 331 -14.11 -1.74 -4.30
C VAL A 331 -13.66 -0.31 -4.01
N SER A 332 -14.52 0.64 -4.34
CA SER A 332 -14.30 2.08 -4.18
C SER A 332 -14.39 2.52 -2.71
N SER A 333 -13.94 3.75 -2.45
CA SER A 333 -14.23 4.41 -1.18
C SER A 333 -15.74 4.61 -1.01
N PRO A 334 -16.24 4.54 0.23
CA PRO A 334 -17.67 4.69 0.52
C PRO A 334 -18.19 6.10 0.19
N ASP A 335 -19.39 6.16 -0.37
CA ASP A 335 -20.17 7.38 -0.56
C ASP A 335 -20.74 7.90 0.76
N LEU A 336 -21.45 9.04 0.76
CA LEU A 336 -22.02 9.61 2.00
C LEU A 336 -22.90 8.60 2.76
N ALA A 337 -23.76 7.84 2.07
CA ALA A 337 -24.61 6.84 2.70
C ALA A 337 -23.77 5.67 3.28
N GLY A 338 -22.78 5.21 2.53
CA GLY A 338 -21.84 4.18 2.92
C GLY A 338 -20.98 4.60 4.12
N ARG A 339 -20.50 5.84 4.17
CA ARG A 339 -19.75 6.37 5.32
C ARG A 339 -20.60 6.37 6.58
N LYS A 340 -21.87 6.78 6.49
CA LYS A 340 -22.82 6.67 7.63
C LYS A 340 -22.99 5.22 8.08
N ALA A 341 -23.12 4.29 7.15
CA ALA A 341 -23.26 2.87 7.47
C ALA A 341 -21.99 2.30 8.14
N VAL A 342 -20.81 2.63 7.62
CA VAL A 342 -19.51 2.24 8.20
C VAL A 342 -19.33 2.82 9.61
N LEU A 343 -19.64 4.10 9.80
CA LEU A 343 -19.60 4.75 11.11
C LEU A 343 -20.57 4.08 12.09
N LYS A 344 -21.77 3.66 11.64
CA LYS A 344 -22.74 2.92 12.44
C LYS A 344 -22.21 1.55 12.90
N VAL A 345 -21.55 0.80 12.00
CA VAL A 345 -20.93 -0.48 12.36
C VAL A 345 -19.81 -0.29 13.38
N HIS A 346 -18.92 0.69 13.18
CA HIS A 346 -17.78 0.89 14.08
C HIS A 346 -18.10 1.65 15.37
N SER A 347 -19.26 2.30 15.45
CA SER A 347 -19.78 2.92 16.69
C SER A 347 -20.55 1.92 17.57
N ALA A 348 -21.01 0.80 17.02
CA ALA A 348 -21.73 -0.21 17.77
C ALA A 348 -20.90 -0.70 18.99
N GLY A 349 -21.52 -0.66 20.18
CA GLY A 349 -20.90 -1.10 21.42
C GLY A 349 -19.97 -0.08 22.12
N LYS A 350 -19.79 1.13 21.58
CA LYS A 350 -19.00 2.20 22.22
C LYS A 350 -19.90 3.27 22.85
N PRO A 351 -19.53 3.85 24.01
CA PRO A 351 -20.32 4.89 24.67
C PRO A 351 -20.10 6.27 24.03
N PHE A 352 -21.09 6.79 23.31
CA PHE A 352 -21.08 8.15 22.75
C PHE A 352 -21.98 9.10 23.54
N GLY A 353 -21.60 10.38 23.59
CA GLY A 353 -22.42 11.45 24.15
C GLY A 353 -23.62 11.79 23.27
N PRO A 354 -24.67 12.42 23.82
CA PRO A 354 -25.87 12.81 23.06
C PRO A 354 -25.62 13.95 22.07
N ASP A 355 -24.48 14.64 22.20
CA ASP A 355 -24.01 15.73 21.35
C ASP A 355 -23.32 15.27 20.06
N VAL A 356 -23.08 13.96 19.89
CA VAL A 356 -22.36 13.39 18.76
C VAL A 356 -23.24 13.32 17.51
N ASP A 357 -22.83 14.04 16.47
CA ASP A 357 -23.48 14.03 15.16
C ASP A 357 -22.70 13.17 14.14
N PHE A 358 -23.19 11.95 13.88
CA PHE A 358 -22.63 11.05 12.87
C PHE A 358 -22.93 11.48 11.43
N ASP A 359 -24.03 12.21 11.20
CA ASP A 359 -24.37 12.72 9.87
C ASP A 359 -23.42 13.84 9.47
N GLY A 360 -23.18 14.78 10.38
CA GLY A 360 -22.16 15.80 10.25
C GLY A 360 -20.75 15.21 10.13
N LEU A 361 -20.43 14.14 10.86
CA LEU A 361 -19.16 13.43 10.68
C LEU A 361 -19.01 12.85 9.27
N ALA A 362 -20.02 12.12 8.76
CA ALA A 362 -19.96 11.49 7.45
C ALA A 362 -19.75 12.51 6.31
N LYS A 363 -20.32 13.71 6.43
CA LYS A 363 -20.09 14.82 5.48
C LYS A 363 -18.67 15.38 5.55
N ARG A 364 -18.00 15.32 6.70
CA ARG A 364 -16.65 15.86 6.90
C ARG A 364 -15.54 14.89 6.49
N THR A 365 -15.86 13.60 6.42
CA THR A 365 -14.91 12.53 6.13
C THR A 365 -14.96 12.10 4.65
N VAL A 366 -15.19 13.04 3.73
CA VAL A 366 -15.23 12.76 2.29
C VAL A 366 -13.89 12.20 1.83
N GLY A 367 -13.94 11.16 1.00
CA GLY A 367 -12.75 10.47 0.49
C GLY A 367 -12.05 9.53 1.47
N MET A 368 -12.44 9.49 2.75
CA MET A 368 -11.91 8.53 3.72
C MET A 368 -12.35 7.10 3.38
N SER A 369 -11.43 6.15 3.51
CA SER A 369 -11.72 4.73 3.37
C SER A 369 -12.46 4.18 4.61
N GLY A 370 -13.02 2.97 4.50
CA GLY A 370 -13.67 2.32 5.65
C GLY A 370 -12.71 2.13 6.84
N ALA A 371 -11.45 1.80 6.55
CA ALA A 371 -10.40 1.69 7.57
C ALA A 371 -10.07 3.04 8.22
N ASP A 372 -10.07 4.14 7.46
CA ASP A 372 -9.85 5.48 8.02
C ASP A 372 -10.98 5.87 8.98
N LEU A 373 -12.24 5.60 8.60
CA LEU A 373 -13.41 5.84 9.46
C LEU A 373 -13.36 5.00 10.74
N ALA A 374 -12.99 3.72 10.63
CA ALA A 374 -12.77 2.86 11.78
C ALA A 374 -11.69 3.44 12.71
N ASN A 375 -10.61 3.96 12.12
CA ASN A 375 -9.51 4.58 12.84
C ASN A 375 -9.94 5.89 13.52
N VAL A 376 -10.75 6.74 12.89
CA VAL A 376 -11.32 7.96 13.50
C VAL A 376 -12.07 7.60 14.78
N ILE A 377 -12.99 6.62 14.72
CA ILE A 377 -13.75 6.20 15.90
C ILE A 377 -12.83 5.62 16.99
N ASN A 378 -11.81 4.85 16.59
CA ASN A 378 -10.87 4.28 17.54
C ASN A 378 -10.00 5.35 18.22
N GLU A 379 -9.50 6.33 17.47
CA GLU A 379 -8.74 7.45 18.00
C GLU A 379 -9.59 8.32 18.94
N ALA A 380 -10.88 8.54 18.63
CA ALA A 380 -11.80 9.23 19.53
C ALA A 380 -11.94 8.52 20.89
N ALA A 381 -12.03 7.19 20.87
CA ALA A 381 -12.07 6.38 22.08
C ALA A 381 -10.74 6.46 22.87
N LEU A 382 -9.59 6.40 22.18
CA LEU A 382 -8.28 6.50 22.81
C LEU A 382 -8.01 7.89 23.41
N LEU A 383 -8.47 8.96 22.75
CA LEU A 383 -8.39 10.32 23.27
C LEU A 383 -9.24 10.48 24.53
N THR A 384 -10.47 9.99 24.49
CA THR A 384 -11.37 9.99 25.64
C THR A 384 -10.76 9.22 26.82
N ALA A 385 -10.22 8.03 26.58
CA ALA A 385 -9.56 7.23 27.60
C ALA A 385 -8.31 7.91 28.18
N ARG A 386 -7.53 8.62 27.35
CA ARG A 386 -6.34 9.37 27.79
C ARG A 386 -6.69 10.52 28.74
N GLU A 387 -7.87 11.12 28.57
CA GLU A 387 -8.41 12.17 29.45
C GLU A 387 -9.15 11.59 30.67
N ASN A 388 -9.11 10.27 30.86
CA ASN A 388 -9.88 9.53 31.87
C ASN A 388 -11.41 9.72 31.73
N GLY A 389 -11.89 10.03 30.52
CA GLY A 389 -13.31 10.07 30.20
C GLY A 389 -13.90 8.68 29.99
N THR A 390 -15.20 8.53 30.25
CA THR A 390 -15.95 7.28 30.05
C THR A 390 -16.90 7.31 28.85
N VAL A 391 -17.13 8.50 28.27
CA VAL A 391 -18.06 8.73 27.16
C VAL A 391 -17.37 9.57 26.09
N ILE A 392 -17.46 9.14 24.83
CA ILE A 392 -16.86 9.82 23.68
C ILE A 392 -17.72 11.04 23.32
N THR A 393 -17.14 12.24 23.43
CA THR A 393 -17.81 13.52 23.16
C THR A 393 -17.63 13.97 21.71
N ALA A 394 -18.44 14.95 21.25
CA ALA A 394 -18.26 15.53 19.92
C ALA A 394 -16.87 16.14 19.73
N ALA A 395 -16.31 16.78 20.77
CA ALA A 395 -14.97 17.37 20.73
C ALA A 395 -13.86 16.31 20.55
N ALA A 396 -13.97 15.17 21.24
CA ALA A 396 -13.01 14.06 21.06
C ALA A 396 -13.10 13.46 19.65
N LEU A 397 -14.30 13.38 19.10
CA LEU A 397 -14.54 12.92 17.74
C LEU A 397 -13.97 13.89 16.70
N GLU A 398 -14.15 15.21 16.89
CA GLU A 398 -13.54 16.21 16.01
C GLU A 398 -12.00 16.20 16.07
N GLU A 399 -11.44 16.08 17.27
CA GLU A 399 -9.99 15.94 17.42
C GLU A 399 -9.45 14.67 16.76
N SER A 400 -10.23 13.59 16.78
CA SER A 400 -9.84 12.34 16.12
C SER A 400 -9.79 12.45 14.60
N VAL A 401 -10.73 13.17 13.97
CA VAL A 401 -10.70 13.45 12.53
C VAL A 401 -9.44 14.22 12.16
N ASP A 402 -9.17 15.30 12.89
CA ASP A 402 -7.97 16.12 12.63
C ASP A 402 -6.67 15.33 12.81
N ARG A 403 -6.67 14.39 13.76
CA ARG A 403 -5.52 13.54 14.05
C ARG A 403 -5.30 12.47 12.97
N VAL A 404 -6.36 11.92 12.39
CA VAL A 404 -6.27 10.97 11.27
C VAL A 404 -5.80 11.68 10.00
N VAL A 405 -6.30 12.89 9.73
CA VAL A 405 -5.92 13.67 8.54
C VAL A 405 -4.54 14.31 8.67
N GLY A 406 -4.31 15.10 9.71
CA GLY A 406 -3.13 15.94 9.87
C GLY A 406 -2.08 15.39 10.83
N GLY A 407 -2.36 14.30 11.55
CA GLY A 407 -1.50 13.77 12.59
C GLY A 407 -1.66 14.48 13.95
N PRO A 408 -0.89 14.06 14.96
CA PRO A 408 -1.01 14.61 16.31
C PRO A 408 -0.58 16.08 16.37
N ARG A 409 -1.21 16.85 17.27
CA ARG A 409 -0.85 18.25 17.56
C ARG A 409 0.61 18.36 18.03
N ARG A 410 1.34 19.35 17.52
CA ARG A 410 2.70 19.66 17.96
C ARG A 410 2.64 20.47 19.26
N LYS A 411 2.98 19.85 20.40
CA LYS A 411 3.02 20.54 21.71
C LYS A 411 4.39 21.13 22.08
N GLY A 412 5.46 20.70 21.41
CA GLY A 412 6.84 21.01 21.82
C GLY A 412 7.47 22.27 21.21
N ARG A 413 6.87 22.86 20.17
CA ARG A 413 7.44 24.05 19.51
C ARG A 413 6.83 25.31 20.12
N ILE A 414 7.65 26.13 20.75
CA ILE A 414 7.25 27.49 21.17
C ILE A 414 7.16 28.34 19.91
N ILE A 415 5.96 28.83 19.60
CA ILE A 415 5.70 29.71 18.45
C ILE A 415 5.76 31.15 18.96
N SER A 416 6.44 32.04 18.24
CA SER A 416 6.48 33.45 18.63
C SER A 416 5.11 34.11 18.41
N GLU A 417 4.75 35.12 19.20
CA GLU A 417 3.50 35.87 19.01
C GLU A 417 3.39 36.49 17.61
N HIS A 418 4.52 36.93 17.04
CA HIS A 418 4.55 37.44 15.68
C HIS A 418 4.25 36.36 14.64
N GLU A 419 4.86 35.18 14.77
CA GLU A 419 4.59 34.05 13.89
C GLU A 419 3.14 33.56 14.05
N LYS A 420 2.63 33.50 15.28
CA LYS A 420 1.22 33.15 15.56
C LYS A 420 0.26 34.14 14.90
N LYS A 421 0.59 35.44 14.92
CA LYS A 421 -0.17 36.50 14.23
C LYS A 421 -0.13 36.33 12.72
N ILE A 422 1.04 36.06 12.14
CA ILE A 422 1.15 35.80 10.69
C ILE A 422 0.28 34.62 10.30
N THR A 423 0.38 33.49 11.01
CA THR A 423 -0.44 32.31 10.74
C THR A 423 -1.92 32.62 10.88
N ALA A 424 -2.36 33.36 11.90
CA ALA A 424 -3.76 33.74 12.05
C ALA A 424 -4.30 34.53 10.85
N TYR A 425 -3.54 35.50 10.35
CA TYR A 425 -3.90 36.25 9.15
C TYR A 425 -3.88 35.41 7.88
N HIS A 426 -2.91 34.51 7.76
CA HIS A 426 -2.81 33.56 6.65
C HIS A 426 -4.07 32.67 6.57
N GLU A 427 -4.42 32.00 7.67
CA GLU A 427 -5.60 31.13 7.74
C GLU A 427 -6.92 31.90 7.58
N ALA A 428 -7.00 33.10 8.15
CA ALA A 428 -8.15 33.98 7.97
C ALA A 428 -8.29 34.43 6.50
N GLY A 429 -7.17 34.63 5.81
CA GLY A 429 -7.10 34.96 4.38
C GLY A 429 -7.73 33.90 3.50
N HIS A 430 -7.31 32.64 3.66
CA HIS A 430 -7.94 31.50 2.98
C HIS A 430 -9.45 31.44 3.26
N THR A 431 -9.81 31.57 4.54
CA THR A 431 -11.18 31.40 5.01
C THR A 431 -12.12 32.46 4.42
N LEU A 432 -11.72 33.74 4.48
CA LEU A 432 -12.50 34.85 3.96
C LEU A 432 -12.59 34.84 2.43
N ALA A 433 -11.48 34.50 1.75
CA ALA A 433 -11.46 34.36 0.30
C ALA A 433 -12.45 33.28 -0.18
N ALA A 434 -12.46 32.09 0.44
CA ALA A 434 -13.46 31.07 0.13
C ALA A 434 -14.89 31.52 0.46
N TRP A 435 -15.10 32.21 1.59
CA TRP A 435 -16.44 32.62 2.00
C TRP A 435 -17.11 33.59 1.02
N ALA A 436 -16.31 34.49 0.42
CA ALA A 436 -16.79 35.47 -0.55
C ALA A 436 -17.04 34.88 -1.94
N MET A 437 -16.48 33.72 -2.27
CA MET A 437 -16.64 33.10 -3.59
C MET A 437 -17.96 32.31 -3.72
N PRO A 438 -18.67 32.42 -4.86
CA PRO A 438 -19.98 31.77 -5.03
C PRO A 438 -19.89 30.26 -5.31
N ASP A 439 -18.88 29.85 -6.08
CA ASP A 439 -18.72 28.48 -6.61
C ASP A 439 -17.69 27.66 -5.80
N ILE A 440 -17.65 27.83 -4.48
CA ILE A 440 -16.81 27.00 -3.59
C ILE A 440 -17.62 26.52 -2.38
N GLU A 441 -17.20 25.39 -1.84
CA GLU A 441 -17.73 24.83 -0.60
C GLU A 441 -17.47 25.75 0.58
N ARG A 442 -18.43 25.78 1.51
CA ARG A 442 -18.32 26.64 2.69
C ARG A 442 -17.29 26.09 3.67
N VAL A 443 -16.42 26.97 4.15
CA VAL A 443 -15.47 26.65 5.21
C VAL A 443 -16.24 26.22 6.47
N TYR A 444 -15.85 25.08 7.00
CA TYR A 444 -16.46 24.50 8.20
C TYR A 444 -15.66 24.83 9.46
N LYS A 445 -14.32 24.85 9.35
CA LYS A 445 -13.43 25.08 10.48
C LYS A 445 -12.14 25.70 9.99
N VAL A 446 -11.60 26.61 10.79
CA VAL A 446 -10.27 27.18 10.60
C VAL A 446 -9.49 27.08 11.90
N THR A 447 -8.21 26.69 11.83
CA THR A 447 -7.34 26.53 13.00
C THR A 447 -5.93 27.01 12.70
N ILE A 448 -5.28 27.64 13.69
CA ILE A 448 -3.86 28.03 13.63
C ILE A 448 -2.94 27.00 14.31
N LEU A 449 -3.50 25.88 14.77
CA LEU A 449 -2.75 24.84 15.46
C LEU A 449 -1.99 23.96 14.47
N ALA A 450 -0.66 23.94 14.60
CA ALA A 450 0.19 23.10 13.76
C ALA A 450 0.03 21.60 14.05
N ARG A 451 -0.11 20.80 12.98
CA ARG A 451 -0.26 19.32 13.04
C ARG A 451 0.68 18.64 12.07
N GLY A 452 1.23 17.49 12.47
CA GLY A 452 2.03 16.65 11.56
C GLY A 452 3.14 17.42 10.85
N ARG A 453 3.04 17.62 9.53
CA ARG A 453 3.95 18.43 8.69
C ARG A 453 3.35 19.77 8.24
N THR A 454 2.07 20.03 8.52
CA THR A 454 1.32 21.20 8.09
C THR A 454 1.20 22.24 9.21
N GLY A 455 1.00 23.51 8.83
CA GLY A 455 0.76 24.63 9.75
C GLY A 455 -0.68 24.64 10.27
N GLY A 456 -1.25 25.84 10.43
CA GLY A 456 -2.70 26.00 10.48
C GLY A 456 -3.35 25.49 9.19
N HIS A 457 -4.67 25.33 9.22
CA HIS A 457 -5.42 25.05 7.99
C HIS A 457 -6.90 25.47 8.12
N ALA A 458 -7.51 25.82 6.99
CA ALA A 458 -8.94 25.92 6.80
C ALA A 458 -9.50 24.67 6.11
N ILE A 459 -10.55 24.07 6.67
CA ILE A 459 -11.26 22.92 6.10
C ILE A 459 -12.56 23.39 5.47
N ALA A 460 -12.66 23.28 4.15
CA ALA A 460 -13.94 23.29 3.43
C ALA A 460 -14.55 21.89 3.44
N VAL A 461 -15.86 21.81 3.63
CA VAL A 461 -16.59 20.54 3.70
C VAL A 461 -17.61 20.52 2.58
N PRO A 462 -17.52 19.56 1.65
CA PRO A 462 -18.52 19.35 0.61
C PRO A 462 -19.89 19.07 1.22
N GLU A 463 -20.96 19.62 0.64
CA GLU A 463 -22.32 19.25 1.02
C GLU A 463 -22.72 17.91 0.39
N ASP A 464 -22.20 17.65 -0.82
CA ASP A 464 -22.44 16.45 -1.62
C ASP A 464 -21.12 15.85 -2.13
N ASP A 465 -21.10 14.53 -2.32
CA ASP A 465 -19.98 13.83 -2.94
C ASP A 465 -20.00 14.05 -4.46
N LYS A 466 -19.45 15.19 -4.91
CA LYS A 466 -19.36 15.51 -6.34
C LYS A 466 -18.18 14.79 -6.99
N GLY A 467 -18.45 14.07 -8.08
CA GLY A 467 -17.42 13.45 -8.91
C GLY A 467 -16.83 14.37 -10.00
N LEU A 468 -17.50 15.48 -10.32
CA LEU A 468 -17.12 16.40 -11.39
C LEU A 468 -16.97 17.81 -10.83
N ALA A 469 -15.89 18.50 -11.23
CA ALA A 469 -15.66 19.90 -10.91
C ALA A 469 -15.80 20.76 -12.17
N THR A 470 -16.54 21.85 -12.05
CA THR A 470 -16.64 22.87 -13.10
C THR A 470 -15.41 23.77 -13.10
N ARG A 471 -15.17 24.46 -14.22
CA ARG A 471 -14.09 25.43 -14.32
C ARG A 471 -14.19 26.54 -13.27
N SER A 472 -15.40 27.06 -13.02
CA SER A 472 -15.63 28.11 -12.02
C SER A 472 -15.31 27.62 -10.60
N GLU A 473 -15.65 26.37 -10.26
CA GLU A 473 -15.27 25.77 -8.98
C GLU A 473 -13.75 25.62 -8.85
N MET A 474 -13.05 25.20 -9.91
CA MET A 474 -11.59 25.12 -9.90
C MET A 474 -10.93 26.49 -9.74
N ILE A 475 -11.45 27.53 -10.39
CA ILE A 475 -10.98 28.92 -10.22
C ILE A 475 -11.21 29.39 -8.78
N ALA A 476 -12.39 29.13 -8.20
CA ALA A 476 -12.66 29.48 -6.81
C ALA A 476 -11.70 28.76 -5.83
N GLN A 477 -11.31 27.52 -6.14
CA GLN A 477 -10.28 26.80 -5.38
C GLN A 477 -8.88 27.41 -5.54
N LEU A 478 -8.55 28.01 -6.70
CA LEU A 478 -7.31 28.78 -6.86
C LEU A 478 -7.36 30.06 -6.02
N VAL A 479 -8.49 30.78 -6.00
CA VAL A 479 -8.68 31.98 -5.15
C VAL A 479 -8.53 31.62 -3.67
N PHE A 480 -9.13 30.50 -3.24
CA PHE A 480 -8.93 29.97 -1.90
C PHE A 480 -7.45 29.70 -1.61
N ALA A 481 -6.73 28.98 -2.48
CA ALA A 481 -5.32 28.66 -2.28
C ALA A 481 -4.42 29.91 -2.24
N MET A 482 -4.75 30.97 -3.00
CA MET A 482 -3.97 32.21 -2.98
C MET A 482 -4.35 33.15 -1.82
N GLY A 483 -5.43 32.85 -1.07
CA GLY A 483 -5.96 33.70 0.00
C GLY A 483 -4.99 33.96 1.15
N GLY A 484 -4.28 32.93 1.64
CA GLY A 484 -3.32 33.10 2.74
C GLY A 484 -2.13 33.96 2.34
N ARG A 485 -1.59 33.74 1.14
CA ARG A 485 -0.51 34.55 0.57
C ARG A 485 -0.92 36.02 0.39
N ALA A 486 -2.10 36.26 -0.19
CA ALA A 486 -2.63 37.60 -0.39
C ALA A 486 -2.84 38.34 0.95
N ALA A 487 -3.27 37.63 2.01
CA ALA A 487 -3.42 38.22 3.34
C ALA A 487 -2.07 38.64 3.94
N GLU A 488 -1.03 37.82 3.78
CA GLU A 488 0.31 38.16 4.26
C GLU A 488 0.85 39.42 3.58
N GLU A 489 0.73 39.49 2.26
CA GLU A 489 1.21 40.63 1.47
C GLU A 489 0.39 41.90 1.77
N LEU A 490 -0.92 41.79 1.95
CA LEU A 490 -1.80 42.93 2.27
C LEU A 490 -1.51 43.52 3.66
N VAL A 491 -1.31 42.65 4.67
CA VAL A 491 -1.22 43.08 6.08
C VAL A 491 0.22 43.34 6.51
N PHE A 492 1.15 42.46 6.16
CA PHE A 492 2.55 42.54 6.60
C PHE A 492 3.49 43.12 5.55
N ARG A 493 3.07 43.19 4.28
CA ARG A 493 3.89 43.64 3.14
C ARG A 493 5.16 42.79 2.91
N GLU A 494 5.25 41.67 3.60
CA GLU A 494 6.36 40.74 3.56
C GLU A 494 5.79 39.34 3.47
N PRO A 495 5.91 38.69 2.31
CA PRO A 495 5.44 37.33 2.18
C PRO A 495 6.36 36.33 2.89
N THR A 496 5.77 35.27 3.42
CA THR A 496 6.53 34.22 4.12
C THR A 496 6.75 32.97 3.25
N THR A 497 7.55 32.05 3.78
CA THR A 497 7.74 30.70 3.22
C THR A 497 6.61 29.74 3.62
N GLY A 498 5.61 30.19 4.40
CA GLY A 498 4.48 29.37 4.82
C GLY A 498 3.57 28.94 3.67
N ALA A 499 3.39 29.82 2.67
CA ALA A 499 2.49 29.62 1.53
C ALA A 499 2.98 28.64 0.45
N VAL A 500 4.12 27.94 0.65
CA VAL A 500 4.71 27.07 -0.38
C VAL A 500 3.76 25.95 -0.79
N SER A 501 3.07 25.33 0.18
CA SER A 501 2.14 24.24 -0.10
C SER A 501 0.92 24.71 -0.89
N ASP A 502 0.42 25.91 -0.62
CA ASP A 502 -0.74 26.47 -1.32
C ASP A 502 -0.39 26.85 -2.76
N ILE A 503 0.80 27.43 -2.96
CA ILE A 503 1.32 27.74 -4.30
C ILE A 503 1.52 26.46 -5.11
N GLU A 504 2.08 25.41 -4.51
CA GLU A 504 2.27 24.11 -5.18
C GLU A 504 0.92 23.51 -5.61
N GLN A 505 -0.07 23.51 -4.70
CA GLN A 505 -1.41 23.01 -4.98
C GLN A 505 -2.14 23.83 -6.04
N ALA A 506 -2.08 25.17 -5.95
CA ALA A 506 -2.65 26.08 -6.94
C ALA A 506 -2.01 25.87 -8.32
N THR A 507 -0.68 25.77 -8.36
CA THR A 507 0.07 25.56 -9.61
C THR A 507 -0.27 24.22 -10.24
N LYS A 508 -0.32 23.14 -9.45
CA LYS A 508 -0.70 21.81 -9.93
C LYS A 508 -2.11 21.82 -10.51
N LYS A 509 -3.06 22.46 -9.82
CA LYS A 509 -4.46 22.55 -10.25
C LYS A 509 -4.62 23.40 -11.51
N ALA A 510 -3.98 24.57 -11.56
CA ALA A 510 -3.97 25.43 -12.74
C ALA A 510 -3.34 24.71 -13.95
N ARG A 511 -2.24 23.96 -13.75
CA ARG A 511 -1.65 23.15 -14.80
C ARG A 511 -2.62 22.08 -15.30
N ALA A 512 -3.26 21.31 -14.41
CA ALA A 512 -4.25 20.31 -14.80
C ALA A 512 -5.44 20.91 -15.55
N MET A 513 -5.93 22.10 -15.16
CA MET A 513 -6.96 22.82 -15.91
C MET A 513 -6.54 23.05 -17.37
N VAL A 514 -5.28 23.42 -17.59
CA VAL A 514 -4.75 23.74 -18.92
C VAL A 514 -4.39 22.48 -19.72
N THR A 515 -3.69 21.52 -19.10
CA THR A 515 -3.09 20.38 -19.81
C THR A 515 -3.94 19.13 -19.84
N GLU A 516 -4.75 18.87 -18.80
CA GLU A 516 -5.50 17.62 -18.68
C GLU A 516 -6.98 17.81 -19.02
N PHE A 517 -7.58 18.91 -18.53
CA PHE A 517 -9.01 19.16 -18.69
C PHE A 517 -9.35 20.05 -19.89
N GLY A 518 -8.36 20.63 -20.57
CA GLY A 518 -8.58 21.45 -21.76
C GLY A 518 -9.43 22.70 -21.49
N MET A 519 -9.27 23.31 -20.31
CA MET A 519 -10.03 24.48 -19.86
C MET A 519 -9.39 25.82 -20.27
N SER A 520 -8.43 25.82 -21.18
CA SER A 520 -7.88 27.02 -21.81
C SER A 520 -8.49 27.22 -23.20
N ALA A 521 -9.01 28.41 -23.48
CA ALA A 521 -9.53 28.74 -24.81
C ALA A 521 -8.42 28.78 -25.88
N LYS A 522 -7.21 29.20 -25.48
CA LYS A 522 -6.04 29.36 -26.35
C LYS A 522 -5.48 28.01 -26.81
N LEU A 523 -5.33 27.08 -25.87
CA LEU A 523 -4.82 25.73 -26.14
C LEU A 523 -5.92 24.74 -26.57
N GLY A 524 -7.18 25.04 -26.26
CA GLY A 524 -8.34 24.25 -26.65
C GLY A 524 -8.53 22.98 -25.81
N ALA A 525 -9.50 22.17 -26.21
CA ALA A 525 -9.89 20.93 -25.53
C ALA A 525 -8.99 19.75 -25.91
N VAL A 526 -7.66 19.93 -25.78
CA VAL A 526 -6.64 18.92 -26.09
C VAL A 526 -5.90 18.54 -24.81
N ARG A 527 -5.61 17.25 -24.66
CA ARG A 527 -4.77 16.75 -23.56
C ARG A 527 -3.30 16.90 -23.94
N TYR A 528 -2.55 17.65 -23.16
CA TYR A 528 -1.12 17.88 -23.33
C TYR A 528 -0.30 17.07 -22.32
N GLY A 529 0.62 16.24 -22.82
CA GLY A 529 1.47 15.38 -22.02
C GLY A 529 0.83 14.04 -21.64
N THR A 530 1.69 13.07 -21.34
CA THR A 530 1.31 11.74 -20.86
C THR A 530 1.30 11.70 -19.33
N GLU A 531 0.22 11.19 -18.73
CA GLU A 531 0.25 10.83 -17.31
C GLU A 531 1.26 9.72 -17.12
N HIS A 532 2.18 9.93 -16.17
CA HIS A 532 2.79 8.89 -15.36
C HIS A 532 3.10 7.57 -16.09
N GLY A 533 4.09 7.60 -16.98
CA GLY A 533 4.86 6.40 -17.30
C GLY A 533 5.36 5.74 -16.02
N ASP A 534 5.32 4.41 -16.01
CA ASP A 534 5.71 3.47 -14.95
C ASP A 534 6.62 4.11 -13.87
N PRO A 535 6.21 4.21 -12.58
CA PRO A 535 6.98 4.86 -11.51
C PRO A 535 8.41 4.35 -11.31
N PHE A 536 8.72 3.21 -11.94
CA PHE A 536 10.00 2.52 -11.89
C PHE A 536 10.90 2.77 -13.11
N LEU A 537 10.34 3.20 -14.25
CA LEU A 537 11.12 3.70 -15.38
C LEU A 537 11.60 5.12 -15.05
N GLY A 538 12.64 5.18 -14.21
CA GLY A 538 13.49 6.35 -13.94
C GLY A 538 12.84 7.72 -14.13
N ARG A 539 12.28 8.28 -13.06
CA ARG A 539 11.82 9.69 -12.94
C ARG A 539 12.88 10.76 -13.27
N THR A 540 14.05 10.40 -13.78
CA THR A 540 15.22 11.29 -13.89
C THR A 540 15.87 11.30 -15.27
N MET A 541 15.39 10.52 -16.27
CA MET A 541 15.95 10.60 -17.63
C MET A 541 14.85 10.76 -18.69
N GLY A 542 14.42 12.02 -18.86
CA GLY A 542 13.94 12.50 -20.15
C GLY A 542 12.58 11.98 -20.60
N THR A 543 11.53 12.15 -19.78
CA THR A 543 10.19 12.27 -20.35
C THR A 543 10.19 13.57 -21.17
N GLN A 544 10.50 13.48 -22.46
CA GLN A 544 10.26 14.60 -23.36
C GLN A 544 8.76 14.87 -23.33
N ALA A 545 8.37 16.13 -23.15
CA ALA A 545 6.99 16.53 -23.31
C ALA A 545 6.55 16.16 -24.73
N ASP A 546 5.37 15.53 -24.87
CA ASP A 546 4.78 15.16 -26.17
C ASP A 546 4.32 16.39 -27.00
N TYR A 547 4.82 17.59 -26.67
CA TYR A 547 4.45 18.88 -27.25
C TYR A 547 5.67 19.79 -27.44
N SER A 548 5.55 20.74 -28.38
CA SER A 548 6.64 21.65 -28.75
C SER A 548 6.98 22.63 -27.62
N HIS A 549 8.17 23.25 -27.70
CA HIS A 549 8.56 24.32 -26.77
C HIS A 549 7.63 25.55 -26.85
N GLU A 550 7.03 25.82 -28.00
CA GLU A 550 6.05 26.90 -28.15
C GLU A 550 4.78 26.62 -27.34
N VAL A 551 4.24 25.40 -27.45
CA VAL A 551 3.09 24.95 -26.65
C VAL A 551 3.44 24.93 -25.17
N ALA A 552 4.65 24.49 -24.80
CA ALA A 552 5.11 24.53 -23.41
C ALA A 552 5.10 25.96 -22.84
N ARG A 553 5.58 26.94 -23.61
CA ARG A 553 5.55 28.35 -23.25
C ARG A 553 4.12 28.86 -23.08
N GLU A 554 3.21 28.49 -23.98
CA GLU A 554 1.80 28.87 -23.89
C GLU A 554 1.11 28.27 -22.66
N ILE A 555 1.39 27.00 -22.34
CA ILE A 555 0.90 26.37 -21.11
C ILE A 555 1.37 27.15 -19.88
N ASP A 556 2.67 27.49 -19.80
CA ASP A 556 3.21 28.21 -18.65
C ASP A 556 2.66 29.64 -18.52
N GLU A 557 2.37 30.30 -19.65
CA GLU A 557 1.72 31.61 -19.69
C GLU A 557 0.27 31.53 -19.18
N GLU A 558 -0.51 30.56 -19.66
CA GLU A 558 -1.90 30.34 -19.22
C GLU A 558 -1.98 30.00 -17.73
N VAL A 559 -1.07 29.14 -17.23
CA VAL A 559 -0.97 28.80 -15.81
C VAL A 559 -0.66 30.04 -14.97
N ARG A 560 0.30 30.87 -15.41
CA ARG A 560 0.61 32.13 -14.72
C ARG A 560 -0.61 33.05 -14.67
N ASN A 561 -1.31 33.23 -15.79
CA ASN A 561 -2.49 34.09 -15.88
C ASN A 561 -3.60 33.63 -14.92
N LEU A 562 -3.84 32.32 -14.81
CA LEU A 562 -4.80 31.76 -13.86
C LEU A 562 -4.44 32.06 -12.41
N ILE A 563 -3.17 31.87 -12.02
CA ILE A 563 -2.71 32.10 -10.65
C ILE A 563 -2.74 33.59 -10.30
N GLU A 564 -2.26 34.47 -11.19
CA GLU A 564 -2.25 35.92 -10.97
C GLU A 564 -3.66 36.50 -10.85
N ALA A 565 -4.60 36.05 -11.67
CA ALA A 565 -5.99 36.47 -11.56
C ALA A 565 -6.63 35.99 -10.24
N ALA A 566 -6.36 34.74 -9.85
CA ALA A 566 -6.84 34.21 -8.58
C ALA A 566 -6.26 34.97 -7.36
N HIS A 567 -4.97 35.32 -7.42
CA HIS A 567 -4.31 36.14 -6.40
C HIS A 567 -4.88 37.56 -6.35
N THR A 568 -5.11 38.18 -7.51
CA THR A 568 -5.71 39.52 -7.61
C THR A 568 -7.13 39.54 -7.05
N GLU A 569 -7.93 38.51 -7.34
CA GLU A 569 -9.29 38.39 -6.80
C GLU A 569 -9.27 38.19 -5.27
N ALA A 570 -8.39 37.32 -4.77
CA ALA A 570 -8.18 37.16 -3.33
C ALA A 570 -7.79 38.48 -2.67
N TRP A 571 -6.83 39.22 -3.25
CA TRP A 571 -6.43 40.54 -2.77
C TRP A 571 -7.60 41.53 -2.70
N ALA A 572 -8.43 41.58 -3.75
CA ALA A 572 -9.59 42.46 -3.81
C ALA A 572 -10.61 42.12 -2.71
N ILE A 573 -10.91 40.84 -2.50
CA ILE A 573 -11.79 40.37 -1.41
C ILE A 573 -11.25 40.81 -0.04
N LEU A 574 -9.98 40.54 0.23
CA LEU A 574 -9.37 40.82 1.52
C LEU A 574 -9.25 42.33 1.80
N THR A 575 -9.09 43.14 0.74
CA THR A 575 -9.06 44.59 0.85
C THR A 575 -10.45 45.15 1.16
N GLU A 576 -11.50 44.66 0.50
CA GLU A 576 -12.88 45.07 0.72
C GLU A 576 -13.38 44.72 2.13
N TYR A 577 -13.04 43.52 2.61
CA TYR A 577 -13.48 42.98 3.90
C TYR A 577 -12.38 43.00 4.96
N ARG A 578 -11.51 44.02 4.93
CA ARG A 578 -10.33 44.06 5.81
C ARG A 578 -10.66 44.04 7.31
N ASP A 579 -11.73 44.72 7.71
CA ASP A 579 -12.15 44.74 9.13
C ASP A 579 -12.64 43.35 9.60
N VAL A 580 -13.27 42.61 8.69
CA VAL A 580 -13.74 41.24 8.95
C VAL A 580 -12.55 40.27 9.03
N LEU A 581 -11.54 40.46 8.18
CA LEU A 581 -10.27 39.72 8.25
C LEU A 581 -9.60 39.92 9.62
N ASP A 582 -9.48 41.17 10.07
CA ASP A 582 -8.89 41.52 11.38
C ASP A 582 -9.71 40.90 12.54
N THR A 583 -11.04 40.90 12.44
CA THR A 583 -11.94 40.28 13.43
C THR A 583 -11.71 38.77 13.52
N LEU A 584 -11.64 38.08 12.39
CA LEU A 584 -11.39 36.64 12.36
C LEU A 584 -9.98 36.29 12.86
N ALA A 585 -8.96 37.05 12.46
CA ALA A 585 -7.61 36.86 12.94
C ALA A 585 -7.52 37.05 14.47
N GLY A 586 -8.23 38.04 15.02
CA GLY A 586 -8.38 38.23 16.47
C GLY A 586 -9.00 37.02 17.17
N ALA A 587 -10.13 36.52 16.65
CA ALA A 587 -10.79 35.34 17.18
C ALA A 587 -9.87 34.09 17.14
N LEU A 588 -9.09 33.93 16.06
CA LEU A 588 -8.11 32.85 15.94
C LEU A 588 -6.96 32.98 16.94
N LEU A 589 -6.50 34.19 17.25
CA LEU A 589 -5.45 34.39 18.25
C LEU A 589 -5.91 34.02 19.67
N GLU A 590 -7.19 34.30 19.99
CA GLU A 590 -7.80 34.00 21.29
C GLU A 590 -8.17 32.52 21.45
N LYS A 591 -8.88 31.94 20.47
CA LYS A 591 -9.46 30.58 20.56
C LYS A 591 -8.64 29.50 19.86
N GLU A 592 -7.68 29.88 19.03
CA GLU A 592 -6.84 29.00 18.18
C GLU A 592 -7.61 28.22 17.09
N THR A 593 -8.92 28.02 17.26
CA THR A 593 -9.81 27.33 16.33
C THR A 593 -11.17 27.99 16.34
N VAL A 594 -11.74 28.22 15.16
CA VAL A 594 -13.08 28.79 14.95
C VAL A 594 -13.88 27.84 14.05
N VAL A 595 -15.09 27.50 14.48
CA VAL A 595 -15.99 26.54 13.79
C VAL A 595 -17.12 27.26 13.06
N ARG A 596 -17.82 26.56 12.17
CA ARG A 596 -18.83 27.11 11.24
C ARG A 596 -19.83 28.06 11.90
N LYS A 597 -20.40 27.70 13.05
CA LYS A 597 -21.40 28.55 13.74
C LYS A 597 -20.84 29.95 14.06
N GLU A 598 -19.60 30.01 14.51
CA GLU A 598 -18.92 31.28 14.81
C GLU A 598 -18.50 32.01 13.52
N LEU A 599 -18.08 31.26 12.49
CA LEU A 599 -17.79 31.85 11.17
C LEU A 599 -19.02 32.50 10.54
N GLU A 600 -20.20 31.90 10.67
CA GLU A 600 -21.46 32.46 10.18
C GLU A 600 -21.81 33.78 10.88
N GLU A 601 -21.50 33.91 12.17
CA GLU A 601 -21.67 35.16 12.93
C GLU A 601 -20.68 36.23 12.45
N ILE A 602 -19.38 35.90 12.36
CA ILE A 602 -18.31 36.82 11.94
C ILE A 602 -18.53 37.30 10.50
N PHE A 603 -18.98 36.43 9.61
CA PHE A 603 -19.16 36.72 8.19
C PHE A 603 -20.58 37.14 7.80
N SER A 604 -21.43 37.47 8.77
CA SER A 604 -22.81 37.92 8.51
C SER A 604 -22.91 39.12 7.54
N GLY A 605 -21.89 39.97 7.48
CA GLY A 605 -21.80 41.12 6.56
C GLY A 605 -21.11 40.85 5.22
N VAL A 606 -20.57 39.65 4.97
CA VAL A 606 -19.82 39.34 3.75
C VAL A 606 -20.77 38.90 2.64
N GLN A 607 -20.78 39.62 1.52
CA GLN A 607 -21.60 39.27 0.36
C GLN A 607 -20.82 38.41 -0.63
N ARG A 608 -21.51 37.46 -1.24
CA ARG A 608 -20.93 36.64 -2.31
C ARG A 608 -20.70 37.47 -3.55
N ARG A 609 -19.49 37.39 -4.09
CA ARG A 609 -19.11 38.10 -5.31
C ARG A 609 -19.74 37.45 -6.55
N PRO A 610 -19.91 38.21 -7.64
CA PRO A 610 -20.24 37.62 -8.93
C PRO A 610 -19.15 36.65 -9.37
N ARG A 611 -19.51 35.73 -10.27
CA ARG A 611 -18.55 34.78 -10.84
C ARG A 611 -17.42 35.50 -11.55
N LEU A 612 -16.21 34.94 -11.45
CA LEU A 612 -15.05 35.47 -12.15
C LEU A 612 -15.13 35.12 -13.65
N THR A 613 -15.58 36.07 -14.47
CA THR A 613 -15.81 35.86 -15.91
C THR A 613 -14.58 36.11 -16.78
N MET A 614 -13.45 36.57 -16.23
CA MET A 614 -12.21 36.80 -17.01
C MET A 614 -11.78 35.57 -17.81
N PHE A 615 -12.17 34.40 -17.34
CA PHE A 615 -11.83 33.14 -17.96
C PHE A 615 -12.92 32.64 -18.90
N ASP A 616 -14.15 33.16 -18.91
CA ASP A 616 -15.28 32.69 -19.74
C ASP A 616 -15.14 32.99 -21.25
N ASP A 617 -13.90 32.96 -21.76
CA ASP A 617 -13.61 32.79 -23.16
C ASP A 617 -13.80 31.33 -23.57
N PHE A 618 -14.62 31.12 -24.59
CA PHE A 618 -14.83 29.82 -25.23
C PHE A 618 -14.17 29.75 -26.61
N GLY A 619 -13.24 30.64 -26.94
CA GLY A 619 -12.57 30.66 -28.24
C GLY A 619 -13.55 31.00 -29.37
N GLY A 620 -14.41 32.00 -29.14
CA GLY A 620 -15.44 32.44 -30.10
C GLY A 620 -16.69 31.56 -30.18
N ARG A 621 -16.78 30.47 -29.40
CA ARG A 621 -18.02 29.69 -29.24
C ARG A 621 -19.00 30.46 -28.34
N ILE A 622 -20.28 30.51 -28.73
CA ILE A 622 -21.32 31.22 -27.97
C ILE A 622 -22.18 30.16 -27.26
N PRO A 623 -22.23 30.15 -25.91
CA PRO A 623 -23.12 29.26 -25.16
C PRO A 623 -24.60 29.49 -25.54
N SER A 624 -25.44 28.45 -25.41
CA SER A 624 -26.87 28.60 -25.66
C SER A 624 -27.57 29.33 -24.53
N ASP A 625 -28.48 30.25 -24.86
CA ASP A 625 -29.36 30.90 -23.87
C ASP A 625 -30.48 29.98 -23.35
N LYS A 626 -30.64 28.79 -23.94
CA LYS A 626 -31.64 27.81 -23.49
C LYS A 626 -31.10 27.11 -22.24
N PRO A 627 -31.85 27.09 -21.12
CA PRO A 627 -31.40 26.41 -19.91
C PRO A 627 -31.35 24.89 -20.13
N PRO A 628 -30.54 24.15 -19.35
CA PRO A 628 -30.56 22.70 -19.33
C PRO A 628 -31.96 22.15 -19.06
N ILE A 629 -32.23 20.94 -19.56
CA ILE A 629 -33.45 20.22 -19.19
C ILE A 629 -33.46 19.95 -17.68
N LYS A 630 -34.63 20.04 -17.06
CA LYS A 630 -34.78 19.71 -15.64
C LYS A 630 -34.63 18.21 -15.44
N THR A 631 -33.93 17.83 -14.38
CA THR A 631 -33.80 16.42 -13.98
C THR A 631 -35.13 15.89 -13.45
N PRO A 632 -35.35 14.56 -13.45
CA PRO A 632 -36.52 13.96 -12.82
C PRO A 632 -36.69 14.37 -11.34
N GLY A 633 -35.57 14.61 -10.63
CA GLY A 633 -35.57 15.08 -9.26
C GLY A 633 -35.99 16.54 -9.11
N GLU A 634 -35.49 17.43 -9.96
CA GLU A 634 -35.94 18.84 -9.98
C GLU A 634 -37.45 18.92 -10.32
N LEU A 635 -37.91 18.12 -11.27
CA LEU A 635 -39.33 18.02 -11.60
C LEU A 635 -40.14 17.43 -10.43
N ALA A 636 -39.62 16.45 -9.70
CA ALA A 636 -40.27 15.88 -8.52
C ALA A 636 -40.38 16.93 -7.40
N ILE A 637 -39.31 17.70 -7.14
CA ILE A 637 -39.31 18.80 -6.16
C ILE A 637 -40.35 19.86 -6.55
N GLU A 638 -40.44 20.23 -7.83
CA GLU A 638 -41.47 21.14 -8.34
C GLU A 638 -42.88 20.58 -8.20
N ARG A 639 -43.05 19.26 -8.30
CA ARG A 639 -44.31 18.55 -8.03
C ARG A 639 -44.60 18.31 -6.55
N GLY A 640 -43.67 18.64 -5.65
CA GLY A 640 -43.78 18.35 -4.21
C GLY A 640 -43.63 16.87 -3.85
N GLU A 641 -43.07 16.07 -4.74
CA GLU A 641 -42.78 14.65 -4.53
C GLU A 641 -41.42 14.48 -3.82
N PRO A 642 -41.30 13.54 -2.88
CA PRO A 642 -40.02 13.24 -2.25
C PRO A 642 -39.04 12.62 -3.26
N TRP A 643 -37.82 13.15 -3.32
CA TRP A 643 -36.74 12.66 -4.17
C TRP A 643 -35.48 12.36 -3.35
N PRO A 644 -34.75 11.26 -3.63
CA PRO A 644 -35.00 10.23 -4.64
C PRO A 644 -36.24 9.37 -4.34
N PRO A 645 -36.87 8.76 -5.36
CA PRO A 645 -37.95 7.81 -5.12
C PRO A 645 -37.43 6.70 -4.20
N PRO A 646 -38.24 6.18 -3.26
CA PRO A 646 -37.83 5.08 -2.42
C PRO A 646 -37.51 3.88 -3.32
N VAL A 647 -36.22 3.59 -3.50
CA VAL A 647 -35.77 2.42 -4.23
C VAL A 647 -36.17 1.21 -3.37
N PRO A 648 -36.95 0.25 -3.88
CA PRO A 648 -37.22 -0.96 -3.13
C PRO A 648 -35.88 -1.61 -2.77
N GLU A 649 -35.68 -1.91 -1.48
CA GLU A 649 -34.42 -2.52 -1.03
C GLU A 649 -34.05 -3.70 -1.93
N PRO A 650 -32.82 -3.75 -2.46
CA PRO A 650 -32.43 -4.79 -3.40
C PRO A 650 -32.62 -6.16 -2.77
N ALA A 651 -33.05 -7.13 -3.58
CA ALA A 651 -33.51 -8.43 -3.08
C ALA A 651 -32.45 -9.16 -2.24
N PHE A 652 -31.15 -8.91 -2.49
CA PHE A 652 -30.07 -9.46 -1.70
C PHE A 652 -30.06 -8.93 -0.26
N LYS A 653 -30.34 -7.63 -0.02
CA LYS A 653 -30.39 -7.07 1.34
C LYS A 653 -31.53 -7.68 2.15
N LYS A 654 -32.69 -7.89 1.52
CA LYS A 654 -33.80 -8.62 2.15
C LYS A 654 -33.43 -10.06 2.47
N ALA A 655 -32.79 -10.77 1.53
CA ALA A 655 -32.34 -12.14 1.76
C ALA A 655 -31.29 -12.24 2.90
N ILE A 656 -30.34 -11.30 2.97
CA ILE A 656 -29.36 -11.20 4.07
C ILE A 656 -30.08 -10.92 5.39
N ALA A 657 -31.00 -9.95 5.41
CA ALA A 657 -31.75 -9.60 6.63
C ALA A 657 -32.63 -10.75 7.12
N GLU A 658 -33.28 -11.49 6.22
CA GLU A 658 -34.06 -12.69 6.54
C GLU A 658 -33.18 -13.82 7.08
N GLN A 659 -31.99 -14.04 6.49
CA GLN A 659 -31.02 -15.02 6.98
C GLN A 659 -30.45 -14.62 8.35
N ALA A 660 -30.12 -13.35 8.55
CA ALA A 660 -29.66 -12.84 9.84
C ALA A 660 -30.75 -12.96 10.92
N ALA A 661 -32.01 -12.67 10.57
CA ALA A 661 -33.15 -12.84 11.46
C ALA A 661 -33.42 -14.32 11.79
N ALA A 662 -33.24 -15.23 10.82
CA ALA A 662 -33.37 -16.66 11.02
C ALA A 662 -32.21 -17.27 11.85
N ALA A 663 -31.03 -16.65 11.82
CA ALA A 663 -29.85 -17.06 12.59
C ALA A 663 -29.79 -16.47 14.01
N ALA A 664 -30.64 -15.49 14.34
CA ALA A 664 -30.74 -14.96 15.69
C ALA A 664 -31.35 -16.00 16.65
N PRO A 665 -30.73 -16.30 17.82
CA PRO A 665 -31.31 -17.24 18.77
C PRO A 665 -32.65 -16.70 19.27
N ALA A 666 -33.69 -17.53 19.20
CA ALA A 666 -35.01 -17.28 19.76
C ALA A 666 -34.96 -17.23 21.30
N ASN A 667 -34.38 -16.17 21.87
CA ASN A 667 -34.47 -15.87 23.29
C ASN A 667 -35.70 -14.99 23.56
N GLY A 668 -36.86 -15.59 23.40
CA GLY A 668 -38.07 -15.17 24.09
C GLY A 668 -38.12 -15.81 25.47
N VAL A 669 -37.27 -15.38 26.40
CA VAL A 669 -37.46 -15.68 27.82
C VAL A 669 -38.19 -14.48 28.43
N PRO A 670 -39.45 -14.62 28.89
CA PRO A 670 -40.12 -13.53 29.59
C PRO A 670 -39.41 -13.26 30.92
N PRO A 671 -39.35 -12.00 31.39
CA PRO A 671 -38.62 -11.66 32.61
C PRO A 671 -39.33 -12.30 33.82
N ALA A 672 -38.66 -13.24 34.49
CA ALA A 672 -39.11 -13.76 35.77
C ALA A 672 -38.88 -12.70 36.88
N PRO A 673 -39.80 -12.58 37.85
CA PRO A 673 -39.81 -11.46 38.79
C PRO A 673 -38.67 -11.56 39.81
N ALA A 674 -38.17 -10.39 40.21
CA ALA A 674 -37.13 -10.24 41.21
C ALA A 674 -37.57 -10.82 42.57
N GLY A 675 -36.82 -11.80 43.07
CA GLY A 675 -36.89 -12.30 44.44
C GLY A 675 -35.57 -12.00 45.18
N PRO A 676 -35.61 -11.62 46.47
CA PRO A 676 -34.45 -11.08 47.17
C PRO A 676 -33.54 -12.17 47.76
N HIS A 677 -32.24 -11.86 47.75
CA HIS A 677 -31.13 -12.37 48.57
C HIS A 677 -31.28 -13.71 49.31
N GLY A 678 -30.38 -14.66 49.00
CA GLY A 678 -30.13 -15.83 49.85
C GLY A 678 -28.78 -16.48 49.52
N HIS A 679 -27.93 -16.59 50.53
CA HIS A 679 -26.55 -17.09 50.51
C HIS A 679 -26.38 -18.54 50.02
N LEU A 680 -25.23 -18.80 49.36
CA LEU A 680 -24.65 -20.14 49.17
C LEU A 680 -24.25 -20.76 50.52
N PRO A 681 -24.27 -22.10 50.64
CA PRO A 681 -22.96 -22.77 50.68
C PRO A 681 -22.89 -24.16 50.01
N ASN A 682 -21.77 -24.36 49.31
CA ASN A 682 -20.88 -25.53 49.26
C ASN A 682 -21.44 -26.98 49.35
N GLY A 683 -21.10 -27.83 48.37
CA GLY A 683 -21.24 -29.29 48.47
C GLY A 683 -20.80 -30.05 47.21
N GLN A 684 -19.88 -30.99 47.40
CA GLN A 684 -19.21 -31.83 46.40
C GLN A 684 -20.12 -32.76 45.58
N GLY A 685 -19.66 -33.10 44.37
CA GLY A 685 -19.65 -34.47 43.86
C GLY A 685 -20.73 -34.85 42.85
N GLY A 686 -20.29 -35.49 41.75
CA GLY A 686 -21.13 -36.35 40.91
C GLY A 686 -21.39 -35.80 39.51
N GLN A 687 -20.70 -36.37 38.51
CA GLN A 687 -21.18 -36.42 37.13
C GLN A 687 -22.46 -37.26 37.07
N PRO A 688 -23.47 -36.83 36.29
CA PRO A 688 -24.18 -37.81 35.48
C PRO A 688 -24.38 -37.37 34.02
N VAL A 689 -24.35 -38.38 33.17
CA VAL A 689 -24.55 -38.45 31.72
C VAL A 689 -25.90 -37.86 31.29
N PRO A 690 -26.02 -37.14 30.15
CA PRO A 690 -27.32 -36.70 29.66
C PRO A 690 -28.12 -37.87 29.02
N PRO A 691 -29.44 -37.94 29.25
CA PRO A 691 -30.32 -38.95 28.66
C PRO A 691 -30.65 -38.64 27.19
N GLY A 692 -30.82 -39.70 26.40
CA GLY A 692 -31.16 -39.65 24.98
C GLY A 692 -32.50 -38.98 24.71
N VAL A 693 -32.52 -38.12 23.69
CA VAL A 693 -33.71 -37.37 23.25
C VAL A 693 -34.60 -38.27 22.39
N ASN A 694 -35.82 -38.45 22.88
CA ASN A 694 -36.95 -39.11 22.23
C ASN A 694 -37.65 -38.12 21.29
N TYR A 695 -37.65 -38.37 19.99
CA TYR A 695 -38.43 -37.60 19.02
C TYR A 695 -39.87 -38.13 18.96
N GLY A 696 -40.77 -37.53 19.75
CA GLY A 696 -42.21 -37.70 19.60
C GLY A 696 -42.75 -36.79 18.49
N ALA A 697 -43.37 -37.37 17.46
CA ALA A 697 -44.10 -36.63 16.43
C ALA A 697 -45.39 -36.01 17.02
N PRO A 698 -45.86 -34.84 16.51
CA PRO A 698 -47.07 -34.18 16.99
C PRO A 698 -48.33 -35.01 16.75
N ALA A 699 -49.30 -34.89 17.66
CA ALA A 699 -50.61 -35.54 17.54
C ALA A 699 -51.35 -35.07 16.28
N GLY A 700 -51.71 -36.01 15.40
CA GLY A 700 -52.56 -35.76 14.23
C GLY A 700 -51.96 -36.08 12.86
N TRP A 701 -50.75 -36.63 12.78
CA TRP A 701 -50.14 -37.01 11.50
C TRP A 701 -50.32 -38.52 11.18
N HIS A 702 -50.89 -38.84 10.01
CA HIS A 702 -51.00 -40.21 9.49
C HIS A 702 -50.28 -40.31 8.13
N ALA A 703 -49.33 -41.25 8.01
CA ALA A 703 -48.76 -41.68 6.73
C ALA A 703 -49.58 -42.84 6.13
N PRO A 704 -49.87 -42.87 4.82
CA PRO A 704 -50.44 -44.03 4.15
C PRO A 704 -49.37 -45.09 3.83
N GLY A 705 -49.60 -46.35 4.23
CA GLY A 705 -49.00 -47.54 3.62
C GLY A 705 -47.80 -48.20 4.32
N TRP A 706 -48.07 -49.02 5.33
CA TRP A 706 -47.18 -50.03 5.98
C TRP A 706 -46.86 -51.23 5.03
N PRO A 707 -45.96 -52.20 5.32
CA PRO A 707 -44.63 -52.21 5.99
C PRO A 707 -43.57 -53.15 5.32
N PRO A 708 -42.39 -53.38 5.94
CA PRO A 708 -41.87 -54.74 6.19
C PRO A 708 -41.53 -54.92 7.70
N PRO A 709 -41.34 -56.14 8.29
CA PRO A 709 -40.52 -57.24 7.75
C PRO A 709 -40.84 -58.71 8.19
N GLY A 710 -40.21 -59.68 7.50
CA GLY A 710 -39.58 -60.85 8.15
C GLY A 710 -40.05 -62.25 7.75
N GLN A 711 -39.18 -63.02 7.09
CA GLN A 711 -38.60 -64.33 7.52
C GLN A 711 -37.89 -65.04 6.34
N ALA A 712 -36.75 -65.69 6.65
CA ALA A 712 -35.76 -66.33 5.75
C ALA A 712 -36.24 -67.68 5.13
N PRO A 713 -35.41 -68.54 4.46
CA PRO A 713 -34.07 -68.42 3.84
C PRO A 713 -33.91 -69.04 2.39
N HIS A 714 -32.91 -68.57 1.62
CA HIS A 714 -32.18 -69.23 0.48
C HIS A 714 -32.99 -69.76 -0.76
N PRO A 715 -32.37 -70.10 -1.92
CA PRO A 715 -30.95 -70.05 -2.34
C PRO A 715 -30.67 -69.29 -3.67
N GLN A 716 -29.38 -69.08 -3.96
CA GLN A 716 -28.84 -68.66 -5.27
C GLN A 716 -29.22 -69.65 -6.39
N PRO A 717 -29.29 -69.20 -7.67
CA PRO A 717 -28.14 -69.45 -8.55
C PRO A 717 -27.92 -68.41 -9.67
N GLY A 718 -26.68 -68.37 -10.19
CA GLY A 718 -26.50 -68.37 -11.65
C GLY A 718 -25.83 -67.16 -12.29
N TYR A 719 -24.51 -67.23 -12.38
CA TYR A 719 -23.69 -66.58 -13.40
C TYR A 719 -24.15 -67.00 -14.82
N GLN A 720 -24.34 -66.07 -15.77
CA GLN A 720 -23.57 -65.97 -17.02
C GLN A 720 -24.16 -64.98 -18.07
N PRO A 721 -23.31 -64.48 -19.00
CA PRO A 721 -23.43 -63.19 -19.71
C PRO A 721 -23.87 -63.34 -21.17
N TYR A 722 -24.18 -62.23 -21.88
CA TYR A 722 -24.03 -62.01 -23.34
C TYR A 722 -24.73 -60.67 -23.78
N PRO A 723 -24.60 -60.15 -25.02
CA PRO A 723 -23.45 -59.66 -25.82
C PRO A 723 -23.52 -58.15 -26.16
N PRO A 724 -22.50 -57.57 -26.84
CA PRO A 724 -22.50 -56.20 -27.40
C PRO A 724 -23.07 -56.14 -28.83
N GLN A 725 -23.54 -54.98 -29.31
CA GLN A 725 -23.67 -54.55 -30.72
C GLN A 725 -24.35 -53.13 -30.78
N PRO A 726 -24.38 -52.37 -31.90
CA PRO A 726 -23.28 -51.66 -32.57
C PRO A 726 -23.58 -50.15 -32.84
N TYR A 727 -22.55 -49.39 -33.26
CA TYR A 727 -22.64 -48.04 -33.84
C TYR A 727 -23.29 -48.03 -35.24
N PRO A 728 -23.73 -46.86 -35.75
CA PRO A 728 -22.86 -46.12 -36.69
C PRO A 728 -22.92 -44.58 -36.60
N TYR A 729 -21.81 -43.95 -36.99
CA TYR A 729 -21.61 -42.49 -37.19
C TYR A 729 -22.24 -41.95 -38.47
N PRO A 730 -22.29 -40.61 -38.62
CA PRO A 730 -21.58 -40.00 -39.75
C PRO A 730 -20.69 -38.79 -39.39
N VAL A 731 -19.68 -38.59 -40.24
CA VAL A 731 -18.56 -37.62 -40.20
C VAL A 731 -18.94 -36.31 -40.91
N PRO A 732 -18.36 -35.15 -40.52
CA PRO A 732 -18.15 -34.02 -41.43
C PRO A 732 -16.65 -33.73 -41.69
N THR A 733 -16.36 -33.41 -42.95
CA THR A 733 -15.05 -33.13 -43.56
C THR A 733 -14.39 -31.80 -43.14
N PRO A 734 -13.05 -31.64 -43.30
CA PRO A 734 -12.30 -30.47 -42.87
C PRO A 734 -12.20 -29.39 -43.95
N HIS A 735 -12.46 -28.13 -43.58
CA HIS A 735 -12.20 -26.97 -44.44
C HIS A 735 -10.73 -26.54 -44.38
N GLN A 736 -10.20 -26.27 -45.57
CA GLN A 736 -8.83 -25.92 -45.90
C GLN A 736 -8.45 -24.49 -45.47
N GLN A 737 -7.22 -24.36 -44.99
CA GLN A 737 -6.47 -23.09 -44.97
C GLN A 737 -6.20 -22.61 -46.40
N PRO A 738 -6.26 -21.29 -46.68
CA PRO A 738 -5.55 -20.71 -47.80
C PRO A 738 -4.10 -20.39 -47.39
N GLY A 739 -3.13 -20.89 -48.18
CA GLY A 739 -1.72 -20.53 -48.08
C GLY A 739 -1.44 -19.10 -48.60
N PRO A 740 -0.20 -18.61 -48.42
CA PRO A 740 0.18 -17.24 -48.78
C PRO A 740 0.40 -17.09 -50.29
N ALA A 741 -0.06 -15.96 -50.84
CA ALA A 741 0.26 -15.52 -52.21
C ALA A 741 1.61 -14.77 -52.23
N PRO A 742 2.30 -14.71 -53.40
CA PRO A 742 3.68 -14.30 -53.52
C PRO A 742 3.87 -12.78 -53.68
N ASP A 743 5.13 -12.41 -53.46
CA ASP A 743 5.79 -11.13 -53.66
C ASP A 743 5.68 -10.64 -55.13
N GLU A 744 5.14 -9.43 -55.34
CA GLU A 744 5.36 -8.59 -56.52
C GLU A 744 5.65 -7.16 -56.06
N GLY A 745 6.81 -6.64 -56.46
CA GLY A 745 7.28 -5.32 -56.06
C GLY A 745 6.82 -4.17 -56.96
N SER A 746 7.46 -3.03 -56.66
CA SER A 746 7.70 -1.84 -57.48
C SER A 746 6.96 -0.54 -57.10
N GLU A 747 7.77 0.54 -57.16
CA GLU A 747 7.46 1.98 -57.22
C GLU A 747 7.18 2.70 -55.87
N SER A 748 8.10 3.49 -55.31
CA SER A 748 8.79 4.72 -55.73
C SER A 748 8.00 6.03 -55.58
N LYS A 749 8.65 6.98 -54.89
CA LYS A 749 8.50 8.45 -54.89
C LYS A 749 7.39 9.08 -54.03
N GLY A 750 7.83 9.99 -53.15
CA GLY A 750 7.01 10.95 -52.39
C GLY A 750 7.71 11.35 -51.11
#